data_AF-A0A1M5UK64-F1
#
_entry.id   AF-A0A1M5UK64-F1
#
_cell.length_a   1.000
_cell.length_b   1.000
_cell.length_c   1.000
_cell.angle_alpha   90.00
_cell.angle_beta   90.00
_cell.angle_gamma   90.00
#
_symmetry.space_group_name_H-M   'P 1'
#
loop_
_entity.id
_entity.type
_entity.pdbx_description
1 polymer ?
#
loop_
_entity_poly.entity_id
_entity_poly.type
_entity_poly.pdbx_seq_one_letter_code
_entity_poly.pdbx_strand_id
1 'polypeptide(L)'
;MKYFVAVYQKLKNIYMSQSSMENDLPMICPSLRIYDNEELELLKPQSLLNDEQKKALSIIKKQNVAYELNSVPISPNFWDLNPNNSLFDIYRDILDKNNLKDLEENLDKVLETKSTILFDAKNSDTKEFKAYKKYRILHEDAVNKVTDHLLLFDSLETDEEKSNWNDRLITLNNLKELAFSEWKVKGSKDNIEKELARINKSSDADLYLAMAQNAKQTFEAAEKTDVVSNSSIHDINFIPYDFMENESGWNSMRIEKSELEGLHSEAKNSNENIPSEILSIDYNESMIQAVEMDYSFVHLKRNWFNKNFMLSDYFEWKEPKKISDGQTISNDFKLPAFPKTMILIKNLKVILDPSINSANVSNTEQLIYFGPMVMKQQVFVNKNNNQKFLKAITNVKTIKSDQLNYLAKKTVIAETQKANIINNFSARTALEPEPAENIKTAANASFAGKTNMGNILNNIKNLSPLNLVPHGASPVQPAPQPANPIKTPWGSWGPKFPTIPTPTPTPVPTPVPTPIPVPVPQPPTDAVVQFRISDKINNEPVYKCAISIKGTNNNRIFEIESNEAGIVSQAIPIGEYSIELRIDDYAVLNQNFSVNSAMPLNLEYKLQREEVKFKSFFLIGMICERMPQIPVNQ
;
A
#
# COMPACT_ATOMS: atom_id res chain seq x y z
N MET A 1 -9.10 -11.69 -12.93
CA MET A 1 -9.29 -10.57 -11.97
C MET A 1 -10.49 -9.71 -12.39
N LYS A 2 -11.56 -10.34 -12.87
CA LYS A 2 -12.64 -9.66 -13.61
C LYS A 2 -13.41 -8.72 -12.68
N TYR A 3 -13.83 -9.24 -11.52
CA TYR A 3 -14.63 -8.48 -10.58
C TYR A 3 -13.82 -7.50 -9.73
N PHE A 4 -12.51 -7.71 -9.55
CA PHE A 4 -11.63 -6.68 -8.99
C PHE A 4 -11.56 -5.43 -9.89
N VAL A 5 -11.38 -5.64 -11.20
CA VAL A 5 -11.42 -4.55 -12.19
C VAL A 5 -12.78 -3.86 -12.20
N ALA A 6 -13.88 -4.62 -12.15
CA ALA A 6 -15.23 -4.05 -12.10
C ALA A 6 -15.45 -3.17 -10.85
N VAL A 7 -14.99 -3.61 -9.68
CA VAL A 7 -15.08 -2.84 -8.43
C VAL A 7 -14.26 -1.55 -8.53
N TYR A 8 -13.03 -1.64 -9.03
CA TYR A 8 -12.23 -0.44 -9.28
C TYR A 8 -12.93 0.52 -10.26
N GLN A 9 -13.48 0.02 -11.37
CA GLN A 9 -14.20 0.84 -12.35
C GLN A 9 -15.39 1.55 -11.72
N LYS A 10 -16.16 0.87 -10.86
CA LYS A 10 -17.28 1.49 -10.15
C LYS A 10 -16.81 2.64 -9.25
N LEU A 11 -15.74 2.43 -8.50
CA LEU A 11 -15.20 3.43 -7.59
C LEU A 11 -14.56 4.61 -8.33
N LYS A 12 -13.90 4.35 -9.46
CA LYS A 12 -13.47 5.39 -10.41
C LYS A 12 -14.66 6.23 -10.85
N ASN A 13 -15.73 5.60 -11.34
CA ASN A 13 -16.92 6.31 -11.83
C ASN A 13 -17.55 7.18 -10.73
N ILE A 14 -17.61 6.67 -9.49
CA ILE A 14 -18.07 7.44 -8.33
C ILE A 14 -17.19 8.67 -8.11
N TYR A 15 -15.86 8.49 -8.05
CA TYR A 15 -14.93 9.61 -7.87
C TYR A 15 -15.07 10.68 -8.95
N MET A 16 -15.09 10.24 -10.22
CA MET A 16 -15.21 11.14 -11.38
C MET A 16 -16.54 11.89 -11.42
N SER A 17 -17.61 11.31 -10.85
CA SER A 17 -18.91 11.99 -10.75
C SER A 17 -19.00 13.02 -9.63
N GLN A 18 -18.19 12.89 -8.57
CA GLN A 18 -18.35 13.66 -7.33
C GLN A 18 -17.30 14.75 -7.15
N SER A 19 -16.04 14.51 -7.56
CA SER A 19 -14.90 15.30 -7.07
C SER A 19 -13.69 15.35 -8.00
N SER A 20 -13.81 14.94 -9.27
CA SER A 20 -12.66 14.98 -10.18
C SER A 20 -12.25 16.40 -10.58
N MET A 21 -10.93 16.61 -10.62
CA MET A 21 -10.31 17.74 -11.29
C MET A 21 -9.84 17.32 -12.69
N GLU A 22 -9.61 18.30 -13.59
CA GLU A 22 -9.16 18.07 -14.97
C GLU A 22 -7.87 17.25 -15.05
N ASN A 23 -6.95 17.43 -14.10
CA ASN A 23 -5.67 16.75 -14.05
C ASN A 23 -5.69 15.45 -13.23
N ASP A 24 -6.84 15.05 -12.68
CA ASP A 24 -6.91 13.81 -11.90
C ASP A 24 -6.82 12.58 -12.81
N LEU A 25 -5.98 11.63 -12.43
CA LEU A 25 -5.70 10.37 -13.09
C LEU A 25 -6.02 9.23 -12.15
N PRO A 26 -7.22 8.62 -12.26
CA PRO A 26 -7.53 7.39 -11.54
C PRO A 26 -6.68 6.23 -12.09
N MET A 27 -5.90 5.61 -11.22
CA MET A 27 -5.01 4.49 -11.55
C MET A 27 -5.30 3.29 -10.65
N ILE A 28 -5.45 2.11 -11.25
CA ILE A 28 -5.63 0.86 -10.50
C ILE A 28 -4.34 0.46 -9.79
N CYS A 29 -4.43 -0.20 -8.64
CA CYS A 29 -3.30 -0.79 -7.92
C CYS A 29 -3.28 -2.32 -8.13
N PRO A 30 -2.45 -2.85 -9.04
CA PRO A 30 -2.47 -4.28 -9.39
C PRO A 30 -2.01 -5.19 -8.26
N SER A 31 -1.00 -4.74 -7.51
CA SER A 31 -0.38 -5.51 -6.45
C SER A 31 -1.25 -5.65 -5.21
N LEU A 32 -2.24 -4.76 -5.06
CA LEU A 32 -3.13 -4.63 -3.92
C LEU A 32 -2.38 -4.54 -2.58
N ARG A 33 -2.42 -3.37 -1.95
CA ARG A 33 -1.83 -3.20 -0.61
C ARG A 33 -2.86 -3.46 0.46
N ILE A 34 -2.44 -4.16 1.51
CA ILE A 34 -3.27 -4.48 2.68
C ILE A 34 -2.66 -3.77 3.87
N TYR A 35 -3.48 -3.04 4.60
CA TYR A 35 -3.10 -2.41 5.85
C TYR A 35 -3.97 -2.93 6.97
N ASP A 36 -3.34 -3.41 8.04
CA ASP A 36 -4.04 -3.84 9.24
C ASP A 36 -4.49 -2.60 10.06
N ASN A 37 -5.54 -2.76 10.88
CA ASN A 37 -6.03 -1.65 11.70
C ASN A 37 -4.96 -1.11 12.64
N GLU A 38 -4.18 -1.99 13.28
CA GLU A 38 -3.07 -1.61 14.16
C GLU A 38 -2.01 -0.81 13.40
N GLU A 39 -1.72 -1.21 12.17
CA GLU A 39 -0.76 -0.55 11.30
C GLU A 39 -1.21 0.84 10.86
N LEU A 40 -2.50 1.02 10.61
CA LEU A 40 -3.06 2.33 10.28
C LEU A 40 -3.25 3.22 11.51
N GLU A 41 -3.51 2.65 12.70
CA GLU A 41 -3.53 3.42 13.96
C GLU A 41 -2.19 4.12 14.19
N LEU A 42 -1.09 3.46 13.85
CA LEU A 42 0.26 4.01 13.89
C LEU A 42 0.49 5.18 12.90
N LEU A 43 -0.39 5.40 11.93
CA LEU A 43 -0.31 6.53 11.01
C LEU A 43 -0.92 7.82 11.56
N LYS A 44 -1.61 7.77 12.71
CA LYS A 44 -2.16 8.98 13.35
C LYS A 44 -1.08 9.99 13.73
N PRO A 45 -1.42 11.28 13.87
CA PRO A 45 -0.54 12.25 14.52
C PRO A 45 0.00 11.73 15.86
N GLN A 46 1.30 11.85 16.10
CA GLN A 46 1.95 11.27 17.29
C GLN A 46 1.41 11.86 18.60
N SER A 47 0.87 13.08 18.55
CA SER A 47 0.18 13.73 19.67
C SER A 47 -1.08 12.99 20.14
N LEU A 48 -1.66 12.16 19.28
CA LEU A 48 -2.87 11.38 19.56
C LEU A 48 -2.56 9.93 19.99
N LEU A 49 -1.27 9.57 20.10
CA LEU A 49 -0.84 8.26 20.58
C LEU A 49 -0.52 8.35 22.08
N ASN A 50 -1.21 7.56 22.89
CA ASN A 50 -1.10 7.62 24.35
C ASN A 50 0.11 6.85 24.92
N ASP A 51 0.71 5.94 24.14
CA ASP A 51 1.79 5.05 24.57
C ASP A 51 3.10 5.41 23.85
N GLU A 52 4.19 5.47 24.61
CA GLU A 52 5.55 5.76 24.13
C GLU A 52 6.07 4.68 23.17
N GLN A 53 5.73 3.40 23.39
CA GLN A 53 6.08 2.32 22.47
C GLN A 53 5.35 2.47 21.14
N LYS A 54 4.04 2.79 21.18
CA LYS A 54 3.26 3.10 19.97
C LYS A 54 3.80 4.31 19.23
N LYS A 55 4.28 5.35 19.92
CA LYS A 55 4.94 6.50 19.29
C LYS A 55 6.21 6.10 18.53
N ALA A 56 7.05 5.26 19.11
CA ALA A 56 8.26 4.76 18.44
C ALA A 56 7.92 3.91 17.21
N LEU A 57 6.97 2.97 17.32
CA LEU A 57 6.50 2.15 16.20
C LEU A 57 5.81 2.99 15.12
N SER A 58 5.11 4.06 15.51
CA SER A 58 4.49 5.02 14.60
C SER A 58 5.50 5.71 13.69
N ILE A 59 6.68 6.06 14.22
CA ILE A 59 7.76 6.65 13.40
C ILE A 59 8.14 5.69 12.28
N ILE A 60 8.49 4.45 12.62
CA ILE A 60 8.92 3.44 11.64
C ILE A 60 7.81 3.16 10.63
N LYS A 61 6.56 3.04 11.09
CA LYS A 61 5.44 2.74 10.18
C LYS A 61 5.12 3.89 9.24
N LYS A 62 5.15 5.13 9.71
CA LYS A 62 4.99 6.31 8.86
C LYS A 62 6.11 6.41 7.84
N GLN A 63 7.33 6.05 8.20
CA GLN A 63 8.45 6.02 7.27
C GLN A 63 8.21 5.03 6.13
N ASN A 64 7.86 3.78 6.46
CA ASN A 64 7.54 2.77 5.45
C ASN A 64 6.39 3.23 4.52
N VAL A 65 5.31 3.75 5.09
CA VAL A 65 4.16 4.21 4.31
C VAL A 65 4.48 5.46 3.48
N ALA A 66 5.38 6.33 3.96
CA ALA A 66 5.86 7.47 3.17
C ALA A 66 6.66 7.02 1.95
N TYR A 67 7.54 6.01 2.05
CA TYR A 67 8.18 5.43 0.87
C TYR A 67 7.16 4.82 -0.09
N GLU A 68 6.14 4.14 0.45
CA GLU A 68 5.13 3.50 -0.38
C GLU A 68 4.25 4.49 -1.14
N LEU A 69 3.63 5.43 -0.43
CA LEU A 69 2.62 6.34 -0.98
C LEU A 69 3.22 7.57 -1.68
N ASN A 70 4.54 7.76 -1.61
CA ASN A 70 5.25 8.74 -2.43
C ASN A 70 5.81 8.14 -3.72
N SER A 71 5.57 6.87 -4.03
CA SER A 71 5.95 6.29 -5.32
C SER A 71 5.28 7.05 -6.48
N VAL A 72 6.09 7.60 -7.39
CA VAL A 72 5.61 8.31 -8.58
C VAL A 72 5.26 7.31 -9.69
N PRO A 73 4.07 7.43 -10.33
CA PRO A 73 3.65 6.54 -11.40
C PRO A 73 4.59 6.63 -12.62
N ILE A 74 4.95 5.46 -13.15
CA ILE A 74 5.83 5.30 -14.33
C ILE A 74 5.10 4.77 -15.57
N SER A 75 3.79 4.52 -15.43
CA SER A 75 2.92 3.99 -16.47
C SER A 75 1.67 4.86 -16.51
N PRO A 76 1.04 5.07 -17.68
CA PRO A 76 -0.27 5.71 -17.71
C PRO A 76 -1.37 4.80 -17.16
N ASN A 77 -1.08 3.50 -17.05
CA ASN A 77 -2.08 2.48 -16.82
C ASN A 77 -2.39 2.30 -15.33
N PHE A 78 -1.35 2.03 -14.55
CA PHE A 78 -1.50 1.63 -13.17
C PHE A 78 -0.54 2.38 -12.27
N TRP A 79 -0.89 2.39 -10.98
CA TRP A 79 0.01 2.81 -9.93
C TRP A 79 0.48 1.60 -9.15
N ASP A 80 1.80 1.48 -8.96
CA ASP A 80 2.39 0.47 -8.09
C ASP A 80 3.63 1.05 -7.39
N LEU A 81 4.10 0.34 -6.36
CA LEU A 81 5.28 0.71 -5.61
C LEU A 81 6.52 0.62 -6.50
N ASN A 82 7.21 1.74 -6.63
CA ASN A 82 8.54 1.83 -7.19
C ASN A 82 9.49 2.40 -6.13
N PRO A 83 10.29 1.55 -5.47
CA PRO A 83 11.20 2.01 -4.41
C PRO A 83 12.31 2.93 -4.93
N ASN A 84 12.53 2.98 -6.25
CA ASN A 84 13.56 3.80 -6.87
C ASN A 84 13.04 5.17 -7.33
N ASN A 85 11.74 5.47 -7.14
CA ASN A 85 11.09 6.64 -7.71
C ASN A 85 10.17 7.32 -6.70
N SER A 86 10.76 7.85 -5.62
CA SER A 86 10.03 8.55 -4.57
C SER A 86 9.82 10.03 -4.94
N LEU A 87 8.65 10.57 -4.59
CA LEU A 87 8.32 11.97 -4.84
C LEU A 87 9.28 12.93 -4.14
N PHE A 88 9.69 12.64 -2.90
CA PHE A 88 10.58 13.54 -2.16
C PHE A 88 12.00 13.55 -2.73
N ASP A 89 12.53 12.42 -3.23
CA ASP A 89 13.85 12.42 -3.88
C ASP A 89 13.83 13.16 -5.22
N ILE A 90 12.76 12.95 -6.00
CA ILE A 90 12.55 13.70 -7.26
C ILE A 90 12.42 15.20 -6.95
N TYR A 91 11.66 15.56 -5.93
CA TYR A 91 11.43 16.96 -5.57
C TYR A 91 12.69 17.63 -5.02
N ARG A 92 13.50 16.92 -4.22
CA ARG A 92 14.83 17.39 -3.79
C ARG A 92 15.71 17.73 -4.99
N ASP A 93 15.81 16.81 -5.96
CA ASP A 93 16.59 17.02 -7.18
C ASP A 93 16.08 18.21 -8.01
N ILE A 94 14.75 18.41 -8.07
CA ILE A 94 14.17 19.59 -8.74
C ILE A 94 14.53 20.88 -8.01
N LEU A 95 14.40 20.91 -6.68
CA LEU A 95 14.71 22.10 -5.87
C LEU A 95 16.20 22.47 -5.94
N ASP A 96 17.10 21.49 -5.96
CA ASP A 96 18.54 21.72 -6.02
C ASP A 96 19.02 22.19 -7.39
N LYS A 97 18.34 21.77 -8.46
CA LYS A 97 18.67 22.11 -9.85
C LYS A 97 17.76 23.17 -10.46
N ASN A 98 16.93 23.78 -9.64
CA ASN A 98 16.06 24.87 -10.05
C ASN A 98 16.91 26.08 -10.49
N ASN A 99 16.61 26.64 -11.66
CA ASN A 99 17.26 27.85 -12.17
C ASN A 99 16.21 28.95 -12.44
N LEU A 100 16.63 30.20 -12.26
CA LEU A 100 15.88 31.36 -12.73
C LEU A 100 16.17 31.57 -14.21
N LYS A 101 15.12 31.58 -15.03
CA LYS A 101 15.20 31.94 -16.44
C LYS A 101 15.72 33.36 -16.60
N ASP A 102 16.60 33.59 -17.59
CA ASP A 102 17.17 34.90 -17.90
C ASP A 102 17.80 35.59 -16.67
N LEU A 103 18.52 34.81 -15.84
CA LEU A 103 19.11 35.25 -14.57
C LEU A 103 19.90 36.56 -14.70
N GLU A 104 20.75 36.72 -15.73
CA GLU A 104 21.56 37.92 -15.93
C GLU A 104 20.67 39.16 -16.23
N GLU A 105 19.69 39.02 -17.12
CA GLU A 105 18.77 40.11 -17.47
C GLU A 105 17.87 40.49 -16.28
N ASN A 106 17.45 39.51 -15.47
CA ASN A 106 16.65 39.75 -14.27
C ASN A 106 17.48 40.38 -13.15
N LEU A 107 18.75 39.99 -12.97
CA LEU A 107 19.66 40.56 -11.99
C LEU A 107 19.98 42.03 -12.32
N ASP A 108 20.25 42.33 -13.59
CA ASP A 108 20.49 43.70 -14.06
C ASP A 108 19.25 44.60 -13.84
N LYS A 109 18.04 44.09 -14.13
CA LYS A 109 16.80 44.82 -13.89
C LYS A 109 16.50 45.06 -12.40
N VAL A 110 16.81 44.10 -11.53
CA VAL A 110 16.65 44.22 -10.07
C VAL A 110 17.61 45.27 -9.50
N LEU A 111 18.86 45.31 -9.99
CA LEU A 111 19.83 46.35 -9.61
C LEU A 111 19.42 47.75 -10.11
N GLU A 112 18.66 47.84 -11.19
CA GLU A 112 18.07 49.06 -11.75
C GLU A 112 16.66 49.42 -11.20
N THR A 113 16.22 48.85 -10.08
CA THR A 113 14.86 49.08 -9.52
C THR A 113 14.56 50.54 -9.12
N LYS A 114 15.55 51.44 -9.11
CA LYS A 114 15.30 52.89 -9.07
C LYS A 114 14.96 53.40 -10.47
N SER A 115 13.68 53.35 -10.83
CA SER A 115 13.19 53.98 -12.05
C SER A 115 13.32 55.50 -11.97
N THR A 116 14.31 56.05 -12.68
CA THR A 116 14.52 57.49 -12.85
C THR A 116 13.42 58.14 -13.69
N ILE A 117 12.62 57.33 -14.38
CA ILE A 117 11.48 57.76 -15.21
C ILE A 117 10.22 57.93 -14.36
N LEU A 118 10.01 57.09 -13.34
CA LEU A 118 8.84 57.17 -12.46
C LEU A 118 9.10 58.05 -11.23
N PHE A 119 10.31 57.99 -10.66
CA PHE A 119 10.67 58.68 -9.44
C PHE A 119 11.95 59.51 -9.59
N ASP A 120 11.93 60.73 -9.04
CA ASP A 120 13.09 61.59 -8.98
C ASP A 120 14.10 61.15 -7.89
N ALA A 121 15.25 61.82 -7.80
CA ALA A 121 16.29 61.52 -6.82
C ALA A 121 15.84 61.64 -5.34
N LYS A 122 14.66 62.24 -5.08
CA LYS A 122 14.04 62.37 -3.76
C LYS A 122 12.87 61.38 -3.58
N ASN A 123 12.74 60.40 -4.46
CA ASN A 123 11.70 59.38 -4.46
C ASN A 123 10.27 59.95 -4.64
N SER A 124 10.14 61.13 -5.26
CA SER A 124 8.86 61.74 -5.61
C SER A 124 8.51 61.48 -7.08
N ASP A 125 7.22 61.44 -7.43
CA ASP A 125 6.79 61.25 -8.82
C ASP A 125 7.46 62.29 -9.77
N THR A 126 8.01 61.82 -10.87
CA THR A 126 8.55 62.67 -11.95
C THR A 126 7.44 63.51 -12.59
N LYS A 127 7.82 64.54 -13.36
CA LYS A 127 6.85 65.39 -14.07
C LYS A 127 6.05 64.57 -15.08
N GLU A 128 6.74 63.64 -15.74
CA GLU A 128 6.25 62.72 -16.74
C GLU A 128 5.23 61.75 -16.11
N PHE A 129 5.54 61.17 -14.95
CA PHE A 129 4.62 60.27 -14.25
C PHE A 129 3.39 61.00 -13.67
N LYS A 130 3.55 62.24 -13.20
CA LYS A 130 2.41 63.09 -12.81
C LYS A 130 1.51 63.43 -14.00
N ALA A 131 2.10 63.74 -15.16
CA ALA A 131 1.37 63.99 -16.40
C ALA A 131 0.60 62.73 -16.84
N TYR A 132 1.24 61.56 -16.80
CA TYR A 132 0.60 60.28 -17.07
C TYR A 132 -0.65 60.07 -16.21
N LYS A 133 -0.54 60.20 -14.88
CA LYS A 133 -1.67 60.05 -13.95
C LYS A 133 -2.79 61.03 -14.26
N LYS A 134 -2.45 62.29 -14.54
CA LYS A 134 -3.44 63.33 -14.89
C LYS A 134 -4.20 62.99 -16.17
N TYR A 135 -3.49 62.63 -17.25
CA TYR A 135 -4.12 62.35 -18.53
C TYR A 135 -4.87 61.01 -18.56
N ARG A 136 -4.45 60.03 -17.73
CA ARG A 136 -5.22 58.81 -17.49
C ARG A 136 -6.61 59.13 -16.92
N ILE A 137 -6.68 59.98 -15.89
CA ILE A 137 -7.95 60.41 -15.29
C ILE A 137 -8.84 61.14 -16.32
N LEU A 138 -8.26 62.00 -17.16
CA LEU A 138 -9.00 62.70 -18.20
C LEU A 138 -9.57 61.76 -19.27
N HIS A 139 -8.82 60.72 -19.63
CA HIS A 139 -9.30 59.68 -20.55
C HIS A 139 -10.41 58.83 -19.90
N GLU A 140 -10.23 58.40 -18.64
CA GLU A 140 -11.26 57.67 -17.89
C GLU A 140 -12.56 58.48 -17.76
N ASP A 141 -12.47 59.78 -17.48
CA ASP A 141 -13.63 60.69 -17.44
C ASP A 141 -14.34 60.79 -18.81
N ALA A 142 -13.58 60.84 -19.91
CA ALA A 142 -14.16 60.84 -21.26
C ALA A 142 -14.84 59.51 -21.60
N VAL A 143 -14.28 58.37 -21.17
CA VAL A 143 -14.90 57.04 -21.31
C VAL A 143 -16.20 56.98 -20.50
N ASN A 144 -16.18 57.42 -19.24
CA ASN A 144 -17.37 57.43 -18.38
C ASN A 144 -18.50 58.28 -18.97
N LYS A 145 -18.19 59.46 -19.54
CA LYS A 145 -19.18 60.30 -20.24
C LYS A 145 -19.82 59.59 -21.44
N VAL A 146 -19.07 58.78 -22.18
CA VAL A 146 -19.63 57.95 -23.25
C VAL A 146 -20.55 56.88 -22.65
N THR A 147 -20.10 56.18 -21.60
CA THR A 147 -20.90 55.16 -20.90
C THR A 147 -22.21 55.73 -20.35
N ASP A 148 -22.17 56.87 -19.68
CA ASP A 148 -23.35 57.55 -19.13
C ASP A 148 -24.32 57.97 -20.24
N HIS A 149 -23.80 58.46 -21.37
CA HIS A 149 -24.61 58.82 -22.53
C HIS A 149 -25.26 57.60 -23.20
N LEU A 150 -24.57 56.45 -23.20
CA LEU A 150 -25.11 55.19 -23.71
C LEU A 150 -26.32 54.70 -22.93
N LEU A 151 -26.34 54.91 -21.61
CA LEU A 151 -27.46 54.52 -20.74
C LEU A 151 -28.75 55.30 -21.00
N LEU A 152 -28.67 56.48 -21.65
CA LEU A 152 -29.83 57.31 -21.98
C LEU A 152 -30.60 56.81 -23.22
N PHE A 153 -30.01 55.91 -24.00
CA PHE A 153 -30.57 55.48 -25.29
C PHE A 153 -31.95 54.80 -25.15
N ASP A 154 -32.12 53.97 -24.11
CA ASP A 154 -33.33 53.17 -23.89
C ASP A 154 -34.57 54.04 -23.57
N SER A 155 -34.37 55.32 -23.25
CA SER A 155 -35.43 56.27 -22.88
C SER A 155 -35.92 57.16 -24.03
N LEU A 156 -35.42 56.97 -25.24
CA LEU A 156 -35.75 57.83 -26.40
C LEU A 156 -36.84 57.22 -27.28
N GLU A 157 -37.93 57.96 -27.51
CA GLU A 157 -39.11 57.46 -28.24
C GLU A 157 -39.19 57.96 -29.69
N THR A 158 -38.59 59.12 -30.01
CA THR A 158 -38.69 59.74 -31.34
C THR A 158 -37.41 59.60 -32.19
N ASP A 159 -37.55 59.64 -33.52
CA ASP A 159 -36.42 59.53 -34.45
C ASP A 159 -35.49 60.76 -34.42
N GLU A 160 -36.03 61.94 -34.12
CA GLU A 160 -35.27 63.18 -33.99
C GLU A 160 -34.40 63.18 -32.71
N GLU A 161 -34.92 62.65 -31.60
CA GLU A 161 -34.16 62.43 -30.36
C GLU A 161 -33.02 61.43 -30.56
N LYS A 162 -33.27 60.34 -31.29
CA LYS A 162 -32.24 59.34 -31.61
C LYS A 162 -31.15 59.92 -32.51
N SER A 163 -31.50 60.77 -33.48
CA SER A 163 -30.52 61.45 -34.33
C SER A 163 -29.62 62.39 -33.52
N ASN A 164 -30.19 63.25 -32.67
CA ASN A 164 -29.44 64.19 -31.85
C ASN A 164 -28.56 63.46 -30.80
N TRP A 165 -29.08 62.37 -30.24
CA TRP A 165 -28.32 61.49 -29.37
C TRP A 165 -27.10 60.89 -30.08
N ASN A 166 -27.24 60.48 -31.34
CA ASN A 166 -26.16 59.90 -32.13
C ASN A 166 -25.08 60.94 -32.47
N ASP A 167 -25.47 62.16 -32.84
CA ASP A 167 -24.54 63.28 -33.07
C ASP A 167 -23.74 63.61 -31.80
N ARG A 168 -24.40 63.53 -30.64
CA ARG A 168 -23.75 63.71 -29.34
C ARG A 168 -22.79 62.58 -29.03
N LEU A 169 -23.16 61.33 -29.32
CA LEU A 169 -22.29 60.16 -29.16
C LEU A 169 -21.02 60.27 -30.03
N ILE A 170 -21.15 60.71 -31.29
CA ILE A 170 -20.00 60.96 -32.18
C ILE A 170 -19.07 62.00 -31.56
N THR A 171 -19.62 63.10 -31.03
CA THR A 171 -18.83 64.14 -30.37
C THR A 171 -18.10 63.62 -29.13
N LEU A 172 -18.78 62.84 -28.29
CA LEU A 172 -18.18 62.23 -27.09
C LEU A 172 -17.09 61.22 -27.45
N ASN A 173 -17.28 60.41 -28.49
CA ASN A 173 -16.26 59.52 -29.00
C ASN A 173 -15.03 60.29 -29.52
N ASN A 174 -15.22 61.38 -30.26
CA ASN A 174 -14.11 62.23 -30.69
C ASN A 174 -13.34 62.82 -29.50
N LEU A 175 -14.03 63.21 -28.43
CA LEU A 175 -13.39 63.69 -27.19
C LEU A 175 -12.61 62.58 -26.48
N LYS A 176 -13.14 61.36 -26.44
CA LYS A 176 -12.45 60.18 -25.91
C LYS A 176 -11.18 59.87 -26.72
N GLU A 177 -11.26 59.86 -28.06
CA GLU A 177 -10.09 59.65 -28.93
C GLU A 177 -9.04 60.76 -28.80
N LEU A 178 -9.48 62.02 -28.61
CA LEU A 178 -8.58 63.13 -28.32
C LEU A 178 -7.90 62.93 -26.96
N ALA A 179 -8.66 62.62 -25.90
CA ALA A 179 -8.10 62.36 -24.57
C ALA A 179 -7.11 61.19 -24.58
N PHE A 180 -7.37 60.15 -25.37
CA PHE A 180 -6.45 59.03 -25.57
C PHE A 180 -5.16 59.48 -26.27
N SER A 181 -5.29 60.27 -27.34
CA SER A 181 -4.15 60.82 -28.07
C SER A 181 -3.31 61.77 -27.21
N GLU A 182 -3.96 62.60 -26.39
CA GLU A 182 -3.28 63.47 -25.42
C GLU A 182 -2.59 62.67 -24.33
N TRP A 183 -3.20 61.60 -23.84
CA TRP A 183 -2.55 60.70 -22.89
C TRP A 183 -1.32 60.03 -23.49
N LYS A 184 -1.39 59.63 -24.76
CA LYS A 184 -0.25 59.07 -25.49
C LYS A 184 0.89 60.07 -25.64
N VAL A 185 0.60 61.27 -26.15
CA VAL A 185 1.62 62.28 -26.50
C VAL A 185 2.06 63.09 -25.29
N LYS A 186 1.12 63.70 -24.56
CA LYS A 186 1.38 64.62 -23.43
C LYS A 186 1.55 63.88 -22.10
N GLY A 187 0.89 62.73 -21.94
CA GLY A 187 1.02 61.89 -20.76
C GLY A 187 2.12 60.84 -20.85
N SER A 188 2.90 60.80 -21.94
CA SER A 188 4.00 59.85 -22.17
C SER A 188 3.60 58.38 -21.93
N LYS A 189 2.35 58.02 -22.27
CA LYS A 189 1.73 56.71 -21.98
C LYS A 189 2.64 55.52 -22.29
N ASP A 190 3.14 55.44 -23.52
CA ASP A 190 3.90 54.28 -24.00
C ASP A 190 5.21 54.08 -23.20
N ASN A 191 5.90 55.17 -22.85
CA ASN A 191 7.15 55.11 -22.09
C ASN A 191 6.90 54.72 -20.63
N ILE A 192 5.88 55.30 -20.00
CA ILE A 192 5.52 55.01 -18.61
C ILE A 192 4.99 53.58 -18.49
N GLU A 193 4.13 53.11 -19.40
CA GLU A 193 3.61 51.74 -19.39
C GLU A 193 4.70 50.70 -19.66
N LYS A 194 5.65 50.99 -20.57
CA LYS A 194 6.81 50.12 -20.79
C LYS A 194 7.65 49.99 -19.53
N GLU A 195 7.85 51.09 -18.79
CA GLU A 195 8.63 51.10 -17.56
C GLU A 195 7.88 50.43 -16.38
N LEU A 196 6.57 50.66 -16.26
CA LEU A 196 5.72 49.94 -15.30
C LEU A 196 5.72 48.43 -15.59
N ALA A 197 5.65 48.04 -16.87
CA ALA A 197 5.76 46.64 -17.27
C ALA A 197 7.14 46.03 -16.95
N ARG A 198 8.22 46.82 -17.06
CA ARG A 198 9.57 46.39 -16.66
C ARG A 198 9.63 46.12 -15.15
N ILE A 199 9.14 47.04 -14.33
CA ILE A 199 9.15 46.91 -12.86
C ILE A 199 8.28 45.74 -12.40
N ASN A 200 7.09 45.57 -12.98
CA ASN A 200 6.22 44.44 -12.66
C ASN A 200 6.90 43.11 -12.98
N LYS A 201 7.58 43.00 -14.13
CA LYS A 201 8.36 41.79 -14.47
C LYS A 201 9.49 41.50 -13.49
N SER A 202 10.15 42.52 -12.95
CA SER A 202 11.16 42.33 -11.90
C SER A 202 10.53 41.88 -10.58
N SER A 203 9.40 42.48 -10.20
CA SER A 203 8.63 42.07 -9.01
C SER A 203 8.15 40.61 -9.09
N ASP A 204 7.75 40.16 -10.29
CA ASP A 204 7.32 38.77 -10.50
C ASP A 204 8.51 37.78 -10.41
N ALA A 205 9.70 38.19 -10.85
CA ALA A 205 10.93 37.41 -10.67
C ALA A 205 11.33 37.29 -9.19
N ASP A 206 11.21 38.38 -8.42
CA ASP A 206 11.43 38.39 -6.97
C ASP A 206 10.42 37.50 -6.25
N LEU A 207 9.15 37.55 -6.66
CA LEU A 207 8.10 36.67 -6.13
C LEU A 207 8.42 35.21 -6.40
N TYR A 208 8.87 34.88 -7.62
CA TYR A 208 9.31 33.54 -7.95
C TYR A 208 10.49 33.09 -7.09
N LEU A 209 11.51 33.94 -6.88
CA LEU A 209 12.67 33.61 -6.06
C LEU A 209 12.25 33.33 -4.61
N ALA A 210 11.36 34.17 -4.06
CA ALA A 210 10.79 33.97 -2.74
C ALA A 210 9.98 32.66 -2.66
N MET A 211 9.20 32.33 -3.68
CA MET A 211 8.45 31.07 -3.76
C MET A 211 9.38 29.85 -3.82
N ALA A 212 10.42 29.89 -4.66
CA ALA A 212 11.40 28.82 -4.80
C ALA A 212 12.21 28.61 -3.51
N GLN A 213 12.66 29.69 -2.88
CA GLN A 213 13.35 29.65 -1.59
C GLN A 213 12.43 29.13 -0.49
N ASN A 214 11.18 29.58 -0.43
CA ASN A 214 10.20 29.10 0.54
C ASN A 214 9.90 27.60 0.35
N ALA A 215 9.77 27.14 -0.90
CA ALA A 215 9.60 25.73 -1.21
C ALA A 215 10.80 24.89 -0.73
N LYS A 216 12.03 25.37 -0.99
CA LYS A 216 13.27 24.71 -0.52
C LYS A 216 13.36 24.66 1.00
N GLN A 217 13.17 25.80 1.67
CA GLN A 217 13.21 25.88 3.14
C GLN A 217 12.15 25.01 3.79
N THR A 218 10.92 25.00 3.25
CA THR A 218 9.82 24.16 3.78
C THR A 218 10.14 22.68 3.59
N PHE A 219 10.76 22.31 2.47
CA PHE A 219 11.19 20.94 2.21
C PHE A 219 12.31 20.50 3.16
N GLU A 220 13.37 21.28 3.29
CA GLU A 220 14.49 21.00 4.20
C GLU A 220 14.04 20.96 5.68
N ALA A 221 13.17 21.88 6.11
CA ALA A 221 12.65 21.90 7.48
C ALA A 221 11.73 20.72 7.81
N ALA A 222 11.11 20.10 6.80
CA ALA A 222 10.27 18.92 6.96
C ALA A 222 11.07 17.60 6.89
N GLU A 223 12.36 17.66 6.57
CA GLU A 223 13.23 16.50 6.46
C GLU A 223 13.42 15.84 7.83
N LYS A 224 13.32 14.51 7.84
CA LYS A 224 13.59 13.66 9.00
C LYS A 224 14.63 12.63 8.62
N THR A 225 15.41 12.20 9.60
CA THR A 225 16.32 11.08 9.43
C THR A 225 15.58 9.77 9.70
N ASP A 226 15.60 8.87 8.72
CA ASP A 226 15.04 7.53 8.84
C ASP A 226 15.78 6.72 9.91
N VAL A 227 15.04 6.03 10.79
CA VAL A 227 15.63 5.38 11.97
C VAL A 227 16.40 4.10 11.60
N VAL A 228 16.10 3.50 10.46
CA VAL A 228 16.64 2.20 10.04
C VAL A 228 17.78 2.38 9.03
N SER A 229 17.59 3.26 8.07
CA SER A 229 18.48 3.48 6.93
C SER A 229 19.37 4.72 7.09
N ASN A 230 19.12 5.57 8.08
CA ASN A 230 19.75 6.90 8.24
C ASN A 230 19.62 7.80 7.00
N SER A 231 18.64 7.53 6.14
CA SER A 231 18.37 8.32 4.94
C SER A 231 17.36 9.43 5.22
N SER A 232 17.35 10.44 4.36
CA SER A 232 16.46 11.59 4.49
C SER A 232 15.05 11.28 3.99
N ILE A 233 14.05 11.42 4.85
CA ILE A 233 12.65 11.10 4.55
C ILE A 233 11.69 12.25 4.89
N HIS A 234 10.59 12.31 4.14
CA HIS A 234 9.53 13.29 4.34
C HIS A 234 8.19 12.60 4.66
N ASP A 235 7.61 12.96 5.80
CA ASP A 235 6.35 12.37 6.28
C ASP A 235 5.15 12.67 5.36
N ILE A 236 4.16 11.78 5.39
CA ILE A 236 2.87 11.95 4.74
C ILE A 236 1.76 12.00 5.79
N ASN A 237 0.79 12.90 5.60
CA ASN A 237 -0.40 13.00 6.43
C ASN A 237 -1.65 12.66 5.63
N PHE A 238 -2.76 12.42 6.34
CA PHE A 238 -4.02 11.99 5.73
C PHE A 238 -5.16 12.95 6.06
N ILE A 239 -6.07 13.13 5.11
CA ILE A 239 -7.34 13.83 5.33
C ILE A 239 -8.50 12.91 4.89
N PRO A 240 -9.45 12.61 5.78
CA PRO A 240 -9.40 12.88 7.22
C PRO A 240 -8.30 12.06 7.90
N TYR A 241 -7.76 12.50 9.04
CA TYR A 241 -6.64 11.80 9.70
C TYR A 241 -7.09 10.58 10.53
N ASP A 242 -8.38 10.52 10.86
CA ASP A 242 -9.05 9.55 11.72
C ASP A 242 -9.91 8.55 10.93
N PHE A 243 -9.70 8.44 9.62
CA PHE A 243 -10.49 7.58 8.73
C PHE A 243 -10.53 6.10 9.12
N MET A 244 -9.65 5.65 10.01
CA MET A 244 -9.60 4.30 10.58
C MET A 244 -10.69 4.05 11.62
N GLU A 245 -11.02 5.09 12.38
CA GLU A 245 -11.90 5.02 13.54
C GLU A 245 -13.28 5.55 13.20
N ASN A 246 -13.30 6.62 12.42
CA ASN A 246 -14.52 7.30 12.05
C ASN A 246 -15.22 6.58 10.90
N GLU A 247 -16.37 5.98 11.21
CA GLU A 247 -17.21 5.31 10.22
C GLU A 247 -17.92 6.29 9.29
N SER A 248 -18.00 7.58 9.64
CA SER A 248 -18.74 8.60 8.87
C SER A 248 -18.11 8.90 7.50
N GLY A 249 -16.83 8.57 7.31
CA GLY A 249 -16.13 8.73 6.02
C GLY A 249 -16.22 7.51 5.11
N TRP A 250 -16.91 6.45 5.53
CA TRP A 250 -17.05 5.19 4.80
C TRP A 250 -18.45 5.05 4.21
N ASN A 251 -18.52 4.64 2.94
CA ASN A 251 -19.77 4.42 2.23
C ASN A 251 -19.91 2.93 1.93
N SER A 252 -21.04 2.34 2.30
CA SER A 252 -21.35 0.94 1.96
C SER A 252 -21.91 0.83 0.56
N MET A 253 -21.53 -0.23 -0.16
CA MET A 253 -22.07 -0.54 -1.47
C MET A 253 -22.21 -2.04 -1.69
N ARG A 254 -23.17 -2.39 -2.55
CA ARG A 254 -23.39 -3.75 -3.04
C ARG A 254 -23.47 -3.71 -4.55
N ILE A 255 -22.71 -4.56 -5.23
CA ILE A 255 -22.68 -4.66 -6.69
C ILE A 255 -23.12 -6.08 -7.08
N GLU A 256 -24.20 -6.16 -7.85
CA GLU A 256 -24.77 -7.43 -8.32
C GLU A 256 -24.01 -7.95 -9.56
N LYS A 257 -24.09 -9.26 -9.83
CA LYS A 257 -23.36 -9.92 -10.94
C LYS A 257 -23.56 -9.23 -12.28
N SER A 258 -24.80 -8.87 -12.63
CA SER A 258 -25.11 -8.21 -13.90
C SER A 258 -24.39 -6.86 -14.04
N GLU A 259 -24.34 -6.08 -12.95
CA GLU A 259 -23.63 -4.81 -12.92
C GLU A 259 -22.11 -5.01 -12.97
N LEU A 260 -21.57 -5.99 -12.23
CA LEU A 260 -20.15 -6.35 -12.28
C LEU A 260 -19.70 -6.74 -13.70
N GLU A 261 -20.53 -7.47 -14.44
CA GLU A 261 -20.24 -7.85 -15.83
C GLU A 261 -20.30 -6.66 -16.78
N GLY A 262 -21.26 -5.74 -16.57
CA GLY A 262 -21.34 -4.48 -17.28
C GLY A 262 -20.10 -3.62 -17.07
N LEU A 263 -19.72 -3.39 -15.81
CA LEU A 263 -18.55 -2.59 -15.41
C LEU A 263 -17.23 -3.17 -15.94
N HIS A 264 -17.07 -4.50 -15.92
CA HIS A 264 -15.89 -5.13 -16.51
C HIS A 264 -15.84 -4.93 -18.04
N SER A 265 -16.99 -5.02 -18.70
CA SER A 265 -17.09 -4.80 -20.15
C SER A 265 -16.80 -3.34 -20.50
N GLU A 266 -17.29 -2.40 -19.68
CA GLU A 266 -16.96 -0.97 -19.76
C GLU A 266 -15.44 -0.76 -19.64
N ALA A 267 -14.81 -1.33 -18.61
CA ALA A 267 -13.36 -1.24 -18.41
C ALA A 267 -12.55 -1.84 -19.58
N LYS A 268 -13.05 -2.92 -20.20
CA LYS A 268 -12.41 -3.55 -21.37
C LYS A 268 -12.56 -2.72 -22.65
N ASN A 269 -13.74 -2.14 -22.87
CA ASN A 269 -14.07 -1.41 -24.10
C ASN A 269 -13.51 0.01 -24.11
N SER A 270 -13.34 0.60 -22.94
CA SER A 270 -12.78 1.95 -22.80
C SER A 270 -11.28 2.01 -23.16
N ASN A 271 -10.61 0.86 -23.37
CA ASN A 271 -9.16 0.78 -23.65
C ASN A 271 -8.33 1.57 -22.61
N GLU A 272 -8.93 1.81 -21.44
CA GLU A 272 -8.39 2.65 -20.40
C GLU A 272 -7.47 1.79 -19.58
N ASN A 273 -6.17 1.90 -19.87
CA ASN A 273 -5.17 1.95 -18.82
C ASN A 273 -5.17 0.80 -17.79
N ILE A 274 -5.72 -0.37 -18.10
CA ILE A 274 -5.62 -1.56 -17.26
C ILE A 274 -4.63 -2.49 -17.95
N PRO A 275 -3.53 -2.87 -17.28
CA PRO A 275 -2.56 -3.82 -17.82
C PRO A 275 -3.23 -5.05 -18.42
N SER A 276 -2.89 -5.40 -19.66
CA SER A 276 -3.43 -6.58 -20.35
C SER A 276 -3.09 -7.87 -19.59
N GLU A 277 -2.01 -7.83 -18.80
CA GLU A 277 -1.59 -8.86 -17.85
C GLU A 277 -2.63 -9.09 -16.74
N ILE A 278 -3.33 -8.06 -16.25
CA ILE A 278 -4.40 -8.19 -15.23
C ILE A 278 -5.67 -8.76 -15.86
N LEU A 279 -5.95 -8.34 -17.10
CA LEU A 279 -7.14 -8.77 -17.86
C LEU A 279 -7.06 -10.23 -18.32
N SER A 280 -5.85 -10.80 -18.44
CA SER A 280 -5.61 -12.17 -18.90
C SER A 280 -5.54 -13.21 -17.78
N ILE A 281 -5.60 -12.80 -16.50
CA ILE A 281 -5.64 -13.73 -15.37
C ILE A 281 -7.07 -14.22 -15.16
N ASP A 282 -7.37 -15.40 -15.71
CA ASP A 282 -8.64 -16.09 -15.55
C ASP A 282 -8.71 -16.79 -14.18
N TYR A 283 -9.18 -16.07 -13.17
CA TYR A 283 -9.68 -16.69 -11.95
C TYR A 283 -11.09 -17.24 -12.20
N ASN A 284 -11.40 -18.42 -11.65
CA ASN A 284 -12.76 -18.94 -11.69
C ASN A 284 -13.68 -18.15 -10.74
N GLU A 285 -14.13 -17.00 -11.22
CA GLU A 285 -15.02 -16.07 -10.53
C GLU A 285 -16.50 -16.34 -10.88
N SER A 286 -16.81 -17.40 -11.65
CA SER A 286 -18.18 -17.71 -12.14
C SER A 286 -19.21 -17.91 -11.03
N MET A 287 -18.73 -18.28 -9.85
CA MET A 287 -19.45 -18.61 -8.63
C MET A 287 -19.92 -17.38 -7.83
N ILE A 288 -19.49 -16.18 -8.21
CA ILE A 288 -19.79 -14.94 -7.49
C ILE A 288 -21.11 -14.35 -8.00
N GLN A 289 -22.05 -14.10 -7.10
CA GLN A 289 -23.36 -13.51 -7.38
C GLN A 289 -23.39 -12.00 -7.09
N ALA A 290 -22.68 -11.55 -6.06
CA ALA A 290 -22.60 -10.14 -5.70
C ALA A 290 -21.38 -9.86 -4.83
N VAL A 291 -21.03 -8.58 -4.72
CA VAL A 291 -19.93 -8.11 -3.87
C VAL A 291 -20.44 -6.98 -2.99
N GLU A 292 -20.27 -7.09 -1.68
CA GLU A 292 -20.54 -6.02 -0.71
C GLU A 292 -19.23 -5.52 -0.11
N MET A 293 -19.08 -4.21 0.05
CA MET A 293 -17.92 -3.60 0.68
C MET A 293 -18.22 -2.19 1.17
N ASP A 294 -17.35 -1.66 2.02
CA ASP A 294 -17.31 -0.24 2.33
C ASP A 294 -16.12 0.40 1.63
N TYR A 295 -16.27 1.63 1.15
CA TYR A 295 -15.19 2.38 0.48
C TYR A 295 -15.00 3.79 1.04
N SER A 296 -13.80 4.34 0.87
CA SER A 296 -13.46 5.72 1.22
C SER A 296 -12.36 6.27 0.32
N PHE A 297 -12.40 7.58 0.08
CA PHE A 297 -11.35 8.32 -0.61
C PHE A 297 -10.56 9.14 0.41
N VAL A 298 -9.27 8.83 0.57
CA VAL A 298 -8.43 9.45 1.60
C VAL A 298 -7.34 10.29 0.94
N HIS A 299 -7.33 11.59 1.21
CA HIS A 299 -6.39 12.51 0.61
C HIS A 299 -5.02 12.46 1.31
N LEU A 300 -3.97 12.47 0.49
CA LEU A 300 -2.58 12.55 0.91
C LEU A 300 -2.17 14.01 1.06
N LYS A 301 -1.88 14.44 2.29
CA LYS A 301 -1.42 15.79 2.60
C LYS A 301 0.10 15.81 2.80
N ARG A 302 0.77 16.60 1.97
CA ARG A 302 2.22 16.83 2.02
C ARG A 302 2.46 18.31 2.27
N ASN A 303 2.90 18.66 3.47
CA ASN A 303 3.18 20.06 3.81
C ASN A 303 4.49 20.56 3.17
N TRP A 304 5.33 19.64 2.69
CA TRP A 304 6.64 19.90 2.10
C TRP A 304 6.65 19.96 0.58
N PHE A 305 5.57 19.55 -0.10
CA PHE A 305 5.51 19.50 -1.55
C PHE A 305 4.74 20.70 -2.10
N ASN A 306 5.42 21.59 -2.81
CA ASN A 306 4.81 22.72 -3.51
C ASN A 306 5.25 22.72 -4.97
N LYS A 307 4.29 22.53 -5.88
CA LYS A 307 4.56 22.49 -7.33
C LYS A 307 4.49 23.85 -8.04
N ASN A 308 3.96 24.88 -7.39
CA ASN A 308 3.58 26.12 -8.06
C ASN A 308 4.78 26.87 -8.63
N PHE A 309 5.96 26.80 -7.98
CA PHE A 309 7.16 27.45 -8.51
C PHE A 309 7.61 26.84 -9.85
N MET A 310 7.36 25.55 -10.09
CA MET A 310 7.69 24.88 -11.37
C MET A 310 6.77 25.32 -12.52
N LEU A 311 5.61 25.91 -12.20
CA LEU A 311 4.62 26.38 -13.17
C LEU A 311 4.83 27.86 -13.56
N SER A 312 5.80 28.52 -12.96
CA SER A 312 6.12 29.92 -13.26
C SER A 312 6.87 30.05 -14.59
N ASP A 313 6.60 31.11 -15.34
CA ASP A 313 7.35 31.46 -16.55
C ASP A 313 8.85 31.73 -16.29
N TYR A 314 9.21 32.00 -15.03
CA TYR A 314 10.58 32.23 -14.57
C TYR A 314 11.32 30.94 -14.20
N PHE A 315 10.63 29.81 -14.16
CA PHE A 315 11.25 28.52 -13.89
C PHE A 315 12.05 28.05 -15.11
N GLU A 316 13.31 27.69 -14.89
CA GLU A 316 14.18 27.13 -15.92
C GLU A 316 14.72 25.75 -15.50
N TRP A 317 14.56 24.78 -16.40
CA TRP A 317 15.05 23.42 -16.23
C TRP A 317 16.13 23.07 -17.27
N LYS A 318 17.37 22.90 -16.80
CA LYS A 318 18.54 22.65 -17.67
C LYS A 318 18.94 21.18 -17.77
N GLU A 319 18.28 20.31 -17.03
CA GLU A 319 18.64 18.89 -17.02
C GLU A 319 18.07 18.15 -18.24
N PRO A 320 18.79 17.12 -18.73
CA PRO A 320 18.39 16.39 -19.94
C PRO A 320 17.05 15.67 -19.80
N LYS A 321 16.73 15.16 -18.60
CA LYS A 321 15.44 14.50 -18.35
C LYS A 321 14.40 15.55 -17.95
N LYS A 322 13.39 15.74 -18.81
CA LYS A 322 12.30 16.71 -18.61
C LYS A 322 11.46 16.37 -17.38
N ILE A 323 10.83 17.38 -16.78
CA ILE A 323 9.96 17.19 -15.61
C ILE A 323 8.62 16.56 -16.01
N SER A 324 7.87 17.22 -16.89
CA SER A 324 6.59 16.74 -17.45
C SER A 324 6.31 17.43 -18.78
N ASP A 325 5.65 16.72 -19.70
CA ASP A 325 5.09 17.27 -20.94
C ASP A 325 3.58 17.59 -20.84
N GLY A 326 2.95 17.35 -19.68
CA GLY A 326 1.52 17.57 -19.48
C GLY A 326 0.61 16.48 -20.02
N GLN A 327 1.14 15.40 -20.60
CA GLN A 327 0.33 14.36 -21.26
C GLN A 327 0.81 12.94 -20.95
N THR A 328 2.11 12.68 -21.12
CA THR A 328 2.70 11.35 -21.10
C THR A 328 3.11 10.95 -19.68
N ILE A 329 2.62 9.80 -19.23
CA ILE A 329 3.04 9.20 -17.96
C ILE A 329 4.03 8.07 -18.25
N SER A 330 5.31 8.37 -18.24
CA SER A 330 6.36 7.37 -18.44
C SER A 330 7.59 7.68 -17.58
N ASN A 331 8.49 6.70 -17.49
CA ASN A 331 9.79 6.89 -16.85
C ASN A 331 10.74 7.81 -17.64
N ASP A 332 10.34 8.32 -18.80
CA ASP A 332 11.13 9.31 -19.55
C ASP A 332 11.05 10.70 -18.91
N PHE A 333 10.01 10.93 -18.10
CA PHE A 333 9.80 12.17 -17.34
C PHE A 333 10.20 11.99 -15.87
N LYS A 334 10.70 13.06 -15.25
CA LYS A 334 11.07 13.02 -13.82
C LYS A 334 9.84 12.99 -12.92
N LEU A 335 8.83 13.81 -13.24
CA LEU A 335 7.61 13.94 -12.45
C LEU A 335 6.41 14.09 -13.37
N PRO A 336 5.97 13.03 -14.07
CA PRO A 336 4.82 13.10 -14.97
C PRO A 336 3.49 13.24 -14.21
N ALA A 337 3.38 12.63 -13.03
CA ALA A 337 2.23 12.71 -12.14
C ALA A 337 2.66 12.37 -10.71
N PHE A 338 1.80 12.59 -9.72
CA PHE A 338 2.08 12.19 -8.33
C PHE A 338 0.81 11.73 -7.58
N PRO A 339 0.91 10.82 -6.60
CA PRO A 339 -0.27 10.31 -5.89
C PRO A 339 -0.93 11.39 -5.01
N LYS A 340 -2.25 11.54 -5.10
CA LYS A 340 -3.02 12.56 -4.37
C LYS A 340 -4.08 11.97 -3.43
N THR A 341 -4.79 10.93 -3.86
CA THR A 341 -5.91 10.36 -3.07
C THR A 341 -5.91 8.84 -3.15
N MET A 342 -5.94 8.15 -2.01
CA MET A 342 -6.09 6.70 -1.94
C MET A 342 -7.53 6.27 -2.14
N ILE A 343 -7.73 5.20 -2.90
CA ILE A 343 -9.01 4.50 -3.00
C ILE A 343 -8.93 3.26 -2.11
N LEU A 344 -9.57 3.32 -0.96
CA LEU A 344 -9.56 2.25 0.04
C LEU A 344 -10.91 1.55 0.10
N ILE A 345 -10.88 0.23 0.28
CA ILE A 345 -12.05 -0.57 0.63
C ILE A 345 -11.81 -1.37 1.92
N LYS A 346 -12.88 -1.69 2.64
CA LYS A 346 -12.87 -2.60 3.80
C LYS A 346 -14.15 -3.45 3.81
N ASN A 347 -14.21 -4.42 4.72
CA ASN A 347 -15.38 -5.27 4.93
C ASN A 347 -15.86 -6.01 3.66
N LEU A 348 -14.93 -6.40 2.78
CA LEU A 348 -15.26 -7.10 1.55
C LEU A 348 -15.95 -8.45 1.83
N LYS A 349 -17.17 -8.60 1.33
CA LYS A 349 -17.94 -9.84 1.30
C LYS A 349 -18.23 -10.21 -0.14
N VAL A 350 -17.87 -11.44 -0.50
CA VAL A 350 -18.16 -12.02 -1.81
C VAL A 350 -19.31 -13.00 -1.64
N ILE A 351 -20.47 -12.64 -2.17
CA ILE A 351 -21.68 -13.45 -2.12
C ILE A 351 -21.57 -14.54 -3.17
N LEU A 352 -21.81 -15.77 -2.75
CA LEU A 352 -21.71 -16.96 -3.60
C LEU A 352 -23.09 -17.39 -4.10
N ASP A 353 -23.10 -18.06 -5.25
CA ASP A 353 -24.30 -18.73 -5.76
C ASP A 353 -24.86 -19.73 -4.71
N PRO A 354 -26.18 -19.70 -4.41
CA PRO A 354 -26.81 -20.58 -3.43
C PRO A 354 -26.59 -22.08 -3.69
N SER A 355 -26.44 -22.47 -4.96
CA SER A 355 -26.23 -23.85 -5.41
C SER A 355 -24.88 -24.44 -5.02
N ILE A 356 -23.93 -23.62 -4.57
CA ILE A 356 -22.60 -24.07 -4.19
C ILE A 356 -22.66 -24.83 -2.85
N ASN A 357 -22.13 -26.05 -2.88
CA ASN A 357 -21.96 -26.88 -1.69
C ASN A 357 -20.72 -26.40 -0.88
N SER A 358 -20.85 -26.28 0.44
CA SER A 358 -19.76 -25.86 1.35
C SER A 358 -18.52 -26.75 1.24
N ALA A 359 -18.69 -28.02 0.87
CA ALA A 359 -17.60 -28.96 0.62
C ALA A 359 -16.67 -28.54 -0.54
N ASN A 360 -17.18 -27.84 -1.56
CA ASN A 360 -16.40 -27.44 -2.72
C ASN A 360 -15.51 -26.21 -2.43
N VAL A 361 -15.96 -25.33 -1.54
CA VAL A 361 -15.25 -24.09 -1.17
C VAL A 361 -14.14 -24.33 -0.13
N SER A 362 -14.25 -25.43 0.61
CA SER A 362 -13.28 -25.86 1.63
C SER A 362 -12.11 -26.65 1.06
N ASN A 363 -12.15 -26.97 -0.24
CA ASN A 363 -11.10 -27.71 -0.91
C ASN A 363 -9.92 -26.78 -1.20
N THR A 364 -8.75 -27.08 -0.64
CA THR A 364 -7.51 -26.32 -0.86
C THR A 364 -7.06 -26.27 -2.32
N GLU A 365 -7.60 -27.14 -3.18
CA GLU A 365 -7.35 -27.17 -4.63
C GLU A 365 -8.28 -26.25 -5.44
N GLN A 366 -9.36 -25.72 -4.84
CA GLN A 366 -10.34 -24.82 -5.47
C GLN A 366 -10.47 -23.52 -4.66
N LEU A 367 -9.36 -22.79 -4.56
CA LEU A 367 -9.34 -21.44 -3.97
C LEU A 367 -10.22 -20.48 -4.79
N ILE A 368 -11.21 -19.87 -4.13
CA ILE A 368 -11.98 -18.77 -4.70
C ILE A 368 -11.18 -17.48 -4.47
N TYR A 369 -10.82 -16.81 -5.56
CA TYR A 369 -10.09 -15.54 -5.54
C TYR A 369 -11.01 -14.38 -5.86
N PHE A 370 -10.72 -13.22 -5.28
CA PHE A 370 -11.29 -11.95 -5.70
C PHE A 370 -10.16 -11.03 -6.17
N GLY A 371 -9.84 -11.08 -7.46
CA GLY A 371 -8.62 -10.43 -7.97
C GLY A 371 -7.36 -10.99 -7.27
N PRO A 372 -6.47 -10.13 -6.76
CA PRO A 372 -5.28 -10.56 -6.01
C PRO A 372 -5.62 -10.87 -4.52
N MET A 373 -6.86 -10.67 -4.08
CA MET A 373 -7.27 -10.95 -2.71
C MET A 373 -7.45 -12.44 -2.47
N VAL A 374 -6.85 -12.92 -1.39
CA VAL A 374 -7.09 -14.27 -0.87
C VAL A 374 -8.34 -14.23 0.00
N MET A 375 -9.33 -15.05 -0.35
CA MET A 375 -10.57 -15.19 0.42
C MET A 375 -10.40 -16.26 1.50
N LYS A 376 -11.09 -16.11 2.64
CA LYS A 376 -11.18 -17.19 3.64
C LYS A 376 -11.81 -18.42 2.96
N GLN A 377 -11.20 -19.60 3.08
CA GLN A 377 -11.78 -20.88 2.65
C GLN A 377 -12.89 -21.37 3.60
N GLN A 378 -13.71 -20.45 4.09
CA GLN A 378 -14.82 -20.72 4.99
C GLN A 378 -16.06 -20.01 4.46
N VAL A 379 -17.11 -20.78 4.19
CA VAL A 379 -18.41 -20.24 3.77
C VAL A 379 -19.15 -19.75 5.01
N PHE A 380 -19.50 -18.47 5.01
CA PHE A 380 -20.37 -17.87 6.01
C PHE A 380 -21.81 -17.88 5.51
N VAL A 381 -22.77 -18.15 6.41
CA VAL A 381 -24.20 -18.11 6.10
C VAL A 381 -24.83 -17.01 6.94
N ASN A 382 -25.48 -16.06 6.27
CA ASN A 382 -26.25 -15.03 6.94
C ASN A 382 -27.54 -15.63 7.49
N LYS A 383 -27.75 -15.53 8.80
CA LYS A 383 -28.90 -16.14 9.50
C LYS A 383 -30.26 -15.57 9.08
N ASN A 384 -30.29 -14.33 8.60
CA ASN A 384 -31.54 -13.63 8.31
C ASN A 384 -32.09 -13.95 6.92
N ASN A 385 -31.21 -14.25 5.96
CA ASN A 385 -31.59 -14.44 4.55
C ASN A 385 -30.97 -15.72 3.93
N ASN A 386 -30.31 -16.55 4.73
CA ASN A 386 -29.60 -17.78 4.32
C ASN A 386 -28.55 -17.58 3.22
N GLN A 387 -28.08 -16.34 3.04
CA GLN A 387 -27.13 -16.01 1.99
C GLN A 387 -25.74 -16.54 2.35
N LYS A 388 -25.13 -17.28 1.42
CA LYS A 388 -23.76 -17.79 1.53
C LYS A 388 -22.77 -16.74 1.02
N PHE A 389 -21.70 -16.51 1.77
CA PHE A 389 -20.67 -15.54 1.37
C PHE A 389 -19.29 -15.91 1.90
N LEU A 390 -18.26 -15.35 1.27
CA LEU A 390 -16.87 -15.39 1.71
C LEU A 390 -16.43 -14.02 2.18
N LYS A 391 -15.53 -13.99 3.16
CA LYS A 391 -14.85 -12.78 3.61
C LYS A 391 -13.40 -12.82 3.15
N ALA A 392 -12.80 -11.66 2.90
CA ALA A 392 -11.36 -11.57 2.64
C ALA A 392 -10.55 -12.06 3.87
N ILE A 393 -9.38 -12.64 3.65
CA ILE A 393 -8.40 -12.82 4.73
C ILE A 393 -7.90 -11.43 5.11
N THR A 394 -8.12 -11.06 6.37
CA THR A 394 -7.79 -9.74 6.89
C THR A 394 -6.49 -9.73 7.68
N ASN A 395 -6.01 -10.89 8.15
CA ASN A 395 -4.78 -10.97 8.94
C ASN A 395 -3.55 -11.19 8.04
N VAL A 396 -2.67 -10.19 7.95
CA VAL A 396 -1.43 -10.25 7.14
C VAL A 396 -0.53 -11.43 7.51
N LYS A 397 -0.52 -11.87 8.78
CA LYS A 397 0.27 -13.05 9.23
C LYS A 397 -0.29 -14.34 8.64
N THR A 398 -1.62 -14.48 8.61
CA THR A 398 -2.33 -15.62 7.99
C THR A 398 -2.12 -15.64 6.47
N ILE A 399 -2.14 -14.47 5.82
CA ILE A 399 -1.84 -14.37 4.38
C ILE A 399 -0.42 -14.85 4.08
N LYS A 400 0.58 -14.42 4.87
CA LYS A 400 1.98 -14.83 4.68
C LYS A 400 2.19 -16.33 4.87
N SER A 401 1.53 -16.94 5.87
CA SER A 401 1.62 -18.40 6.07
C SER A 401 0.95 -19.18 4.94
N ASP A 402 -0.23 -18.74 4.48
CA ASP A 402 -0.99 -19.45 3.44
C ASP A 402 -0.33 -19.32 2.07
N GLN A 403 0.22 -18.15 1.74
CA GLN A 403 1.03 -17.94 0.53
C GLN A 403 2.31 -18.78 0.55
N LEU A 404 3.02 -18.83 1.69
CA LEU A 404 4.23 -19.65 1.86
C LEU A 404 3.90 -21.14 1.70
N ASN A 405 2.81 -21.60 2.32
CA ASN A 405 2.33 -22.98 2.23
C ASN A 405 1.91 -23.35 0.79
N TYR A 406 1.25 -22.45 0.08
CA TYR A 406 0.88 -22.64 -1.33
C TYR A 406 2.12 -22.71 -2.24
N LEU A 407 3.06 -21.78 -2.09
CA LEU A 407 4.31 -21.77 -2.86
C LEU A 407 5.14 -23.02 -2.58
N ALA A 408 5.26 -23.44 -1.31
CA ALA A 408 5.94 -24.67 -0.92
C ALA A 408 5.30 -25.91 -1.55
N LYS A 409 3.96 -25.98 -1.62
CA LYS A 409 3.25 -27.09 -2.29
C LYS A 409 3.45 -27.08 -3.81
N LYS A 410 3.48 -25.90 -4.45
CA LYS A 410 3.70 -25.79 -5.90
C LYS A 410 5.14 -26.18 -6.28
N THR A 411 6.12 -25.90 -5.43
CA THR A 411 7.49 -26.40 -5.61
C THR A 411 7.59 -27.92 -5.42
N VAL A 412 6.82 -28.50 -4.50
CA VAL A 412 6.76 -29.97 -4.31
C VAL A 412 6.15 -30.67 -5.53
N ILE A 413 5.07 -30.14 -6.12
CA ILE A 413 4.45 -30.71 -7.34
C ILE A 413 5.42 -30.63 -8.54
N ALA A 414 6.24 -29.59 -8.63
CA ALA A 414 7.26 -29.45 -9.67
C ALA A 414 8.43 -30.44 -9.50
N GLU A 415 8.73 -30.90 -8.28
CA GLU A 415 9.72 -31.95 -8.02
C GLU A 415 9.17 -33.35 -8.37
N THR A 416 7.90 -33.64 -8.08
CA THR A 416 7.27 -34.92 -8.44
C THR A 416 7.10 -35.08 -9.95
N GLN A 417 6.91 -33.97 -10.70
CA GLN A 417 6.84 -33.99 -12.16
C GLN A 417 8.21 -34.15 -12.84
N LYS A 418 9.32 -33.83 -12.16
CA LYS A 418 10.68 -34.11 -12.65
C LYS A 418 11.12 -35.56 -12.48
N ALA A 419 10.46 -36.33 -11.62
CA ALA A 419 10.82 -37.73 -11.36
C ALA A 419 10.32 -38.73 -12.43
N ASN A 420 9.44 -38.31 -13.36
CA ASN A 420 8.77 -39.22 -14.31
C ASN A 420 9.11 -39.03 -15.80
N ILE A 421 10.22 -38.35 -16.13
CA ILE A 421 10.67 -38.24 -17.53
C ILE A 421 12.04 -38.89 -17.74
N ILE A 422 11.96 -40.17 -18.09
CA ILE A 422 12.77 -40.91 -19.09
C ILE A 422 14.23 -41.26 -18.73
N ASN A 423 14.38 -42.53 -18.32
CA ASN A 423 15.48 -43.41 -18.76
C ASN A 423 15.55 -43.38 -20.30
N ASN A 424 16.56 -42.71 -20.86
CA ASN A 424 17.28 -43.09 -22.08
C ASN A 424 18.22 -41.94 -22.48
N PHE A 425 19.50 -42.04 -22.11
CA PHE A 425 20.57 -41.25 -22.70
C PHE A 425 21.62 -42.21 -23.27
N SER A 426 21.60 -42.37 -24.60
CA SER A 426 22.75 -42.82 -25.38
C SER A 426 23.43 -41.58 -25.96
N ALA A 427 24.72 -41.43 -25.64
CA ALA A 427 25.56 -40.32 -26.03
C ALA A 427 25.97 -40.36 -27.52
N ARG A 428 26.10 -39.18 -28.14
CA ARG A 428 27.16 -38.89 -29.13
C ARG A 428 27.36 -37.38 -29.37
N THR A 429 28.59 -37.11 -29.78
CA THR A 429 29.47 -35.94 -29.68
C THR A 429 29.34 -34.83 -30.75
N ALA A 430 29.91 -33.67 -30.39
CA ALA A 430 30.18 -32.39 -31.07
C ALA A 430 30.73 -32.36 -32.52
N LEU A 431 30.57 -31.20 -33.22
CA LEU A 431 31.59 -30.43 -33.99
C LEU A 431 31.06 -29.11 -34.63
N GLU A 432 31.72 -27.97 -34.30
CA GLU A 432 32.14 -26.71 -35.00
C GLU A 432 31.36 -25.95 -36.15
N PRO A 433 31.70 -24.65 -36.46
CA PRO A 433 30.72 -23.55 -36.75
C PRO A 433 30.87 -22.73 -38.09
N GLU A 434 29.94 -21.75 -38.27
CA GLU A 434 29.87 -20.55 -39.18
C GLU A 434 29.49 -20.74 -40.69
N PRO A 435 28.94 -19.73 -41.45
CA PRO A 435 28.72 -18.30 -41.17
C PRO A 435 27.32 -17.70 -41.55
N ALA A 436 27.17 -16.39 -41.27
CA ALA A 436 25.97 -15.54 -41.36
C ALA A 436 25.58 -14.99 -42.76
N GLU A 437 24.28 -14.71 -42.97
CA GLU A 437 23.77 -13.50 -43.66
C GLU A 437 22.24 -13.25 -43.46
N ASN A 438 21.91 -12.02 -43.01
CA ASN A 438 20.76 -11.13 -43.26
C ASN A 438 19.29 -11.38 -42.79
N ILE A 439 18.98 -10.76 -41.64
CA ILE A 439 17.91 -9.76 -41.30
C ILE A 439 16.44 -10.01 -41.72
N LYS A 440 15.54 -10.19 -40.71
CA LYS A 440 14.41 -9.28 -40.38
C LYS A 440 13.68 -9.67 -39.06
N THR A 441 13.83 -8.81 -38.06
CA THR A 441 12.83 -8.32 -37.08
C THR A 441 11.77 -9.25 -36.48
N ALA A 442 11.94 -9.59 -35.19
CA ALA A 442 10.92 -9.46 -34.12
C ALA A 442 11.59 -9.69 -32.76
N ALA A 443 11.93 -8.62 -32.05
CA ALA A 443 12.45 -8.69 -30.69
C ALA A 443 11.29 -8.96 -29.72
N ASN A 444 11.04 -10.23 -29.40
CA ASN A 444 10.31 -10.63 -28.20
C ASN A 444 11.34 -10.93 -27.10
N ALA A 445 11.77 -9.88 -26.39
CA ALA A 445 12.54 -10.03 -25.16
C ALA A 445 11.58 -10.08 -23.95
N SER A 446 11.02 -11.26 -23.77
CA SER A 446 10.92 -12.01 -22.49
C SER A 446 10.96 -11.19 -21.19
N PHE A 447 9.80 -11.13 -20.53
CA PHE A 447 9.65 -10.89 -19.09
C PHE A 447 10.22 -12.08 -18.31
N ALA A 448 11.54 -12.07 -18.09
CA ALA A 448 12.23 -12.95 -17.17
C ALA A 448 12.85 -12.11 -16.04
N GLY A 449 12.00 -11.35 -15.34
CA GLY A 449 12.32 -10.82 -14.02
C GLY A 449 12.24 -11.95 -12.99
N LYS A 450 13.28 -12.78 -12.90
CA LYS A 450 13.54 -13.57 -11.71
C LYS A 450 13.61 -12.60 -10.53
N THR A 451 12.63 -12.64 -9.65
CA THR A 451 12.76 -12.10 -8.30
C THR A 451 13.88 -12.87 -7.61
N ASN A 452 15.06 -12.28 -7.53
CA ASN A 452 16.12 -12.71 -6.62
C ASN A 452 15.70 -12.35 -5.19
N MET A 453 14.72 -13.06 -4.64
CA MET A 453 14.48 -13.15 -3.18
C MET A 453 15.46 -14.15 -2.58
N GLY A 454 16.75 -13.90 -2.75
CA GLY A 454 17.80 -14.83 -2.35
C GLY A 454 19.18 -14.23 -2.46
N ASN A 455 19.40 -13.05 -1.86
CA ASN A 455 20.76 -12.57 -1.56
C ASN A 455 20.85 -11.42 -0.53
N ILE A 456 19.83 -11.22 0.32
CA ILE A 456 19.91 -10.26 1.45
C ILE A 456 20.10 -10.96 2.81
N LEU A 457 20.23 -12.30 2.85
CA LEU A 457 20.38 -13.08 4.08
C LEU A 457 21.80 -13.59 4.39
N ASN A 458 22.82 -13.28 3.57
CA ASN A 458 24.18 -13.81 3.75
C ASN A 458 25.31 -12.79 3.98
N ASN A 459 25.02 -11.50 4.15
CA ASN A 459 26.03 -10.49 4.49
C ASN A 459 25.92 -9.96 5.92
N ILE A 460 25.63 -10.85 6.88
CA ILE A 460 25.91 -10.61 8.31
C ILE A 460 26.79 -11.76 8.83
N LYS A 461 28.03 -11.79 8.35
CA LYS A 461 29.14 -12.44 9.06
C LYS A 461 30.35 -11.54 8.91
N ASN A 462 30.46 -10.58 9.82
CA ASN A 462 31.70 -10.15 10.49
C ASN A 462 31.45 -8.83 11.22
N LEU A 463 30.82 -8.89 12.39
CA LEU A 463 31.08 -7.93 13.46
C LEU A 463 31.17 -8.72 14.76
N SER A 464 32.39 -8.77 15.29
CA SER A 464 32.72 -9.25 16.61
C SER A 464 31.86 -8.53 17.66
N PRO A 465 31.29 -9.23 18.66
CA PRO A 465 30.58 -8.55 19.73
C PRO A 465 31.57 -7.72 20.58
N LEU A 466 31.27 -6.43 20.73
CA LEU A 466 31.92 -5.54 21.68
C LEU A 466 31.69 -6.04 23.11
N ASN A 467 32.79 -6.15 23.84
CA ASN A 467 32.87 -6.51 25.25
C ASN A 467 31.98 -5.62 26.13
N LEU A 468 31.20 -6.25 27.02
CA LEU A 468 30.77 -5.64 28.29
C LEU A 468 31.82 -5.99 29.37
N VAL A 469 32.33 -4.97 30.06
CA VAL A 469 33.27 -5.08 31.19
C VAL A 469 32.47 -4.86 32.51
N PRO A 470 32.97 -5.20 33.73
CA PRO A 470 32.63 -6.45 34.42
C PRO A 470 32.31 -6.29 35.93
N HIS A 471 31.33 -7.01 36.47
CA HIS A 471 31.24 -7.33 37.91
C HIS A 471 30.62 -8.73 38.01
N GLY A 472 31.10 -9.77 38.71
CA GLY A 472 32.25 -10.03 39.56
C GLY A 472 31.91 -11.25 40.43
N ALA A 473 32.66 -12.36 40.29
CA ALA A 473 32.69 -13.62 41.09
C ALA A 473 31.45 -14.56 41.02
N SER A 474 31.52 -15.91 40.96
CA SER A 474 32.60 -16.92 40.99
C SER A 474 32.05 -18.26 40.41
N PRO A 475 32.91 -19.25 40.06
CA PRO A 475 32.56 -20.33 39.12
C PRO A 475 32.15 -21.66 39.79
N VAL A 476 31.24 -22.40 39.17
CA VAL A 476 31.08 -23.86 39.35
C VAL A 476 30.93 -24.54 37.98
N GLN A 477 31.68 -25.63 37.84
CA GLN A 477 32.04 -26.44 36.68
C GLN A 477 30.91 -27.35 36.15
N PRO A 478 30.84 -27.66 34.83
CA PRO A 478 30.13 -28.83 34.31
C PRO A 478 31.07 -29.97 33.86
N ALA A 479 30.63 -31.20 34.13
CA ALA A 479 31.24 -32.49 33.76
C ALA A 479 30.64 -33.07 32.45
N PRO A 480 31.27 -34.10 31.82
CA PRO A 480 31.29 -34.29 30.37
C PRO A 480 30.35 -35.36 29.80
N GLN A 481 30.17 -35.28 28.47
CA GLN A 481 29.46 -36.20 27.58
C GLN A 481 30.40 -37.33 27.07
N PRO A 482 29.95 -38.59 26.88
CA PRO A 482 30.78 -39.66 26.34
C PRO A 482 30.77 -39.76 24.79
N ALA A 483 31.86 -40.35 24.29
CA ALA A 483 32.30 -40.44 22.91
C ALA A 483 31.89 -41.73 22.15
N ASN A 484 32.04 -41.66 20.82
CA ASN A 484 31.83 -42.66 19.76
C ASN A 484 32.43 -44.07 20.00
N PRO A 485 31.92 -45.12 19.33
CA PRO A 485 32.65 -46.37 19.13
C PRO A 485 33.32 -46.49 17.75
N ILE A 486 34.43 -47.22 17.77
CA ILE A 486 35.42 -47.50 16.71
C ILE A 486 35.08 -48.80 15.95
N LYS A 487 35.54 -48.85 14.68
CA LYS A 487 35.47 -49.97 13.71
C LYS A 487 36.31 -51.21 14.11
N THR A 488 35.92 -52.39 13.62
CA THR A 488 36.78 -53.60 13.54
C THR A 488 36.64 -54.31 12.18
N PRO A 489 37.71 -54.94 11.62
CA PRO A 489 37.63 -55.86 10.49
C PRO A 489 38.07 -57.33 10.79
N TRP A 490 37.36 -58.29 10.16
CA TRP A 490 37.73 -59.59 9.55
C TRP A 490 38.81 -60.54 10.15
N GLY A 491 38.48 -61.86 10.21
CA GLY A 491 39.44 -62.95 9.94
C GLY A 491 39.43 -64.18 10.88
N SER A 492 39.20 -65.38 10.30
CA SER A 492 39.22 -66.74 10.91
C SER A 492 40.64 -67.28 11.21
N TRP A 493 40.76 -68.37 11.99
CA TRP A 493 41.70 -69.54 11.95
C TRP A 493 41.90 -70.16 13.37
N GLY A 494 41.66 -71.47 13.53
CA GLY A 494 41.97 -72.27 14.77
C GLY A 494 43.47 -72.62 14.90
N PRO A 495 43.96 -73.39 15.93
CA PRO A 495 43.46 -74.74 16.35
C PRO A 495 43.60 -75.20 17.86
N LYS A 496 42.83 -76.25 18.22
CA LYS A 496 43.05 -77.49 19.06
C LYS A 496 43.72 -77.54 20.48
N PHE A 497 42.88 -77.94 21.47
CA PHE A 497 43.03 -78.92 22.62
C PHE A 497 44.03 -78.65 23.79
N PRO A 498 43.85 -79.19 25.04
CA PRO A 498 43.04 -80.36 25.46
C PRO A 498 42.14 -80.24 26.72
N THR A 499 41.38 -81.32 26.91
CA THR A 499 40.32 -81.70 27.86
C THR A 499 40.75 -81.93 29.32
N ILE A 500 39.89 -81.56 30.27
CA ILE A 500 39.90 -81.99 31.68
C ILE A 500 38.49 -82.53 32.05
N PRO A 501 38.38 -83.63 32.81
CA PRO A 501 37.20 -84.49 32.85
C PRO A 501 36.04 -83.99 33.72
N THR A 502 34.85 -84.33 33.22
CA THR A 502 33.50 -84.17 33.78
C THR A 502 33.28 -85.04 35.03
N PRO A 503 32.81 -84.48 36.17
CA PRO A 503 32.13 -85.27 37.19
C PRO A 503 30.64 -85.43 36.86
N THR A 504 30.19 -86.68 36.96
CA THR A 504 28.83 -87.18 36.77
C THR A 504 27.79 -86.44 37.65
N PRO A 505 26.60 -86.08 37.12
CA PRO A 505 25.59 -85.34 37.87
C PRO A 505 24.92 -86.20 38.95
N THR A 506 24.78 -85.62 40.14
CA THR A 506 23.89 -86.12 41.21
C THR A 506 22.46 -85.63 40.90
N PRO A 507 21.41 -86.47 40.97
CA PRO A 507 20.05 -86.02 40.69
C PRO A 507 19.57 -85.04 41.77
N VAL A 508 19.37 -83.79 41.37
CA VAL A 508 18.75 -82.73 42.18
C VAL A 508 17.22 -82.86 42.03
N PRO A 509 16.44 -82.84 43.14
CA PRO A 509 15.00 -82.96 43.08
C PRO A 509 14.35 -81.80 42.31
N THR A 510 13.42 -82.16 41.42
CA THR A 510 12.59 -81.27 40.61
C THR A 510 11.85 -80.25 41.48
N PRO A 511 12.06 -78.93 41.31
CA PRO A 511 11.21 -77.93 41.94
C PRO A 511 9.83 -77.93 41.27
N VAL A 512 8.80 -77.94 42.12
CA VAL A 512 7.38 -77.77 41.77
C VAL A 512 7.20 -76.50 40.92
N PRO A 513 6.43 -76.52 39.82
CA PRO A 513 6.18 -75.32 39.02
C PRO A 513 5.48 -74.25 39.85
N THR A 514 6.20 -73.17 40.14
CA THR A 514 5.63 -71.93 40.68
C THR A 514 4.73 -71.32 39.61
N PRO A 515 3.45 -71.01 39.90
CA PRO A 515 2.59 -70.34 38.94
C PRO A 515 3.19 -68.99 38.55
N ILE A 516 3.37 -68.78 37.25
CA ILE A 516 3.73 -67.48 36.67
C ILE A 516 2.58 -66.52 37.04
N PRO A 517 2.85 -65.39 37.73
CA PRO A 517 1.84 -64.38 37.95
C PRO A 517 1.34 -63.88 36.59
N VAL A 518 0.05 -64.07 36.32
CA VAL A 518 -0.64 -63.36 35.24
C VAL A 518 -0.43 -61.87 35.51
N PRO A 519 0.07 -61.07 34.55
CA PRO A 519 0.17 -59.62 34.72
C PRO A 519 -1.20 -59.07 35.11
N VAL A 520 -1.32 -58.56 36.34
CA VAL A 520 -2.49 -57.80 36.76
C VAL A 520 -2.56 -56.58 35.83
N PRO A 521 -3.67 -56.34 35.12
CA PRO A 521 -3.81 -55.13 34.32
C PRO A 521 -3.53 -53.92 35.20
N GLN A 522 -2.52 -53.11 34.85
CA GLN A 522 -2.30 -51.85 35.54
C GLN A 522 -3.57 -51.00 35.39
N PRO A 523 -4.10 -50.42 36.48
CA PRO A 523 -5.26 -49.56 36.39
C PRO A 523 -4.94 -48.41 35.41
N PRO A 524 -5.87 -48.05 34.50
CA PRO A 524 -5.64 -46.95 33.58
C PRO A 524 -5.30 -45.69 34.37
N THR A 525 -4.16 -45.05 34.04
CA THR A 525 -3.70 -43.81 34.70
C THR A 525 -4.28 -42.56 34.07
N ASP A 526 -4.97 -42.71 32.94
CA ASP A 526 -5.41 -41.62 32.08
C ASP A 526 -6.94 -41.62 31.98
N ALA A 527 -7.54 -40.44 32.07
CA ALA A 527 -8.95 -40.23 31.82
C ALA A 527 -9.16 -39.83 30.36
N VAL A 528 -10.20 -40.37 29.72
CA VAL A 528 -10.65 -39.85 28.42
C VAL A 528 -11.49 -38.60 28.67
N VAL A 529 -10.95 -37.44 28.35
CA VAL A 529 -11.64 -36.15 28.50
C VAL A 529 -12.22 -35.75 27.16
N GLN A 530 -13.54 -35.60 27.11
CA GLN A 530 -14.26 -35.09 25.96
C GLN A 530 -14.55 -33.60 26.15
N PHE A 531 -14.08 -32.79 25.20
CA PHE A 531 -14.33 -31.36 25.12
C PHE A 531 -15.46 -31.11 24.13
N ARG A 532 -16.47 -30.35 24.54
CA ARG A 532 -17.53 -29.83 23.68
C ARG A 532 -17.46 -28.31 23.67
N ILE A 533 -17.28 -27.73 22.48
CA ILE A 533 -17.11 -26.30 22.27
C ILE A 533 -18.29 -25.80 21.44
N SER A 534 -19.06 -24.91 22.04
CA SER A 534 -20.24 -24.32 21.41
C SER A 534 -20.20 -22.80 21.50
N ASP A 535 -20.94 -22.16 20.62
CA ASP A 535 -21.16 -20.72 20.63
C ASP A 535 -22.14 -20.34 21.75
N LYS A 536 -21.79 -19.32 22.53
CA LYS A 536 -22.55 -18.91 23.72
C LYS A 536 -23.96 -18.38 23.41
N ILE A 537 -24.20 -17.84 22.22
CA ILE A 537 -25.47 -17.21 21.82
C ILE A 537 -26.43 -18.24 21.23
N ASN A 538 -25.98 -19.02 20.25
CA ASN A 538 -26.85 -19.93 19.51
C ASN A 538 -26.66 -21.42 19.87
N ASN A 539 -25.68 -21.76 20.73
CA ASN A 539 -25.29 -23.13 21.08
C ASN A 539 -24.87 -24.00 19.87
N GLU A 540 -24.51 -23.40 18.73
CA GLU A 540 -23.99 -24.13 17.59
C GLU A 540 -22.57 -24.66 17.87
N PRO A 541 -22.21 -25.83 17.34
CA PRO A 541 -20.87 -26.38 17.51
C PRO A 541 -19.82 -25.48 16.82
N VAL A 542 -18.67 -25.31 17.48
CA VAL A 542 -17.56 -24.52 16.95
C VAL A 542 -16.53 -25.45 16.32
N TYR A 543 -16.43 -25.42 14.99
CA TYR A 543 -15.50 -26.24 14.21
C TYR A 543 -14.08 -25.63 14.17
N LYS A 544 -13.04 -26.47 14.27
CA LYS A 544 -11.61 -26.08 14.25
C LYS A 544 -11.22 -25.05 15.31
N CYS A 545 -11.77 -25.16 16.50
CA CYS A 545 -11.28 -24.41 17.64
C CYS A 545 -9.93 -25.01 18.09
N ALA A 546 -8.88 -24.20 18.15
CA ALA A 546 -7.59 -24.62 18.68
C ALA A 546 -7.66 -24.67 20.22
N ILE A 547 -7.24 -25.80 20.78
CA ILE A 547 -7.31 -26.10 22.21
C ILE A 547 -5.90 -26.39 22.72
N SER A 548 -5.38 -25.50 23.55
CA SER A 548 -4.10 -25.67 24.24
C SER A 548 -4.36 -26.05 25.69
N ILE A 549 -3.91 -27.23 26.12
CA ILE A 549 -4.06 -27.73 27.49
C ILE A 549 -2.68 -27.79 28.10
N LYS A 550 -2.44 -27.01 29.16
CA LYS A 550 -1.16 -26.92 29.87
C LYS A 550 -1.33 -27.42 31.29
N GLY A 551 -0.61 -28.47 31.65
CA GLY A 551 -0.59 -28.97 33.01
C GLY A 551 0.11 -27.98 33.93
N THR A 552 -0.61 -27.50 34.95
CA THR A 552 -0.10 -26.48 35.89
C THR A 552 0.88 -27.08 36.89
N ASN A 553 0.87 -28.41 37.07
CA ASN A 553 1.71 -29.14 38.00
C ASN A 553 2.58 -30.24 37.35
N ASN A 554 2.51 -30.43 36.02
CA ASN A 554 3.18 -31.56 35.37
C ASN A 554 3.84 -31.26 34.00
N ASN A 555 4.01 -30.00 33.60
CA ASN A 555 4.67 -29.55 32.35
C ASN A 555 4.17 -30.22 31.05
N ARG A 556 2.98 -30.83 31.07
CA ARG A 556 2.39 -31.45 29.87
C ARG A 556 1.66 -30.40 29.05
N ILE A 557 1.79 -30.50 27.73
CA ILE A 557 1.11 -29.62 26.78
C ILE A 557 0.41 -30.49 25.74
N PHE A 558 -0.88 -30.25 25.52
CA PHE A 558 -1.64 -30.84 24.44
C PHE A 558 -2.17 -29.72 23.55
N GLU A 559 -1.97 -29.86 22.24
CA GLU A 559 -2.51 -28.96 21.24
C GLU A 559 -3.43 -29.80 20.34
N ILE A 560 -4.74 -29.55 20.41
CA ILE A 560 -5.76 -30.33 19.71
C ILE A 560 -6.80 -29.40 19.08
N GLU A 561 -7.58 -29.92 18.13
CA GLU A 561 -8.62 -29.15 17.42
C GLU A 561 -9.98 -29.84 17.48
N SER A 562 -11.06 -29.04 17.52
CA SER A 562 -12.44 -29.55 17.49
C SER A 562 -12.90 -29.99 16.09
N ASN A 563 -13.70 -31.04 16.03
CA ASN A 563 -14.33 -31.50 14.79
C ASN A 563 -15.59 -30.69 14.41
N GLU A 564 -16.28 -31.04 13.31
CA GLU A 564 -17.47 -30.32 12.82
C GLU A 564 -18.63 -30.29 13.83
N ALA A 565 -18.69 -31.28 14.72
CA ALA A 565 -19.66 -31.33 15.82
C ALA A 565 -19.19 -30.53 17.06
N GLY A 566 -18.07 -29.81 16.97
CA GLY A 566 -17.49 -29.04 18.06
C GLY A 566 -16.92 -29.92 19.18
N ILE A 567 -16.59 -31.18 18.88
CA ILE A 567 -16.18 -32.18 19.87
C ILE A 567 -14.76 -32.65 19.58
N VAL A 568 -13.98 -32.86 20.64
CA VAL A 568 -12.71 -33.60 20.59
C VAL A 568 -12.52 -34.40 21.87
N SER A 569 -11.89 -35.56 21.79
CA SER A 569 -11.58 -36.41 22.95
C SER A 569 -10.09 -36.65 23.04
N GLN A 570 -9.53 -36.45 24.23
CA GLN A 570 -8.11 -36.59 24.50
C GLN A 570 -7.90 -37.40 25.78
N ALA A 571 -6.97 -38.35 25.75
CA ALA A 571 -6.53 -39.03 26.97
C ALA A 571 -5.64 -38.06 27.77
N ILE A 572 -6.08 -37.69 28.97
CA ILE A 572 -5.41 -36.76 29.87
C ILE A 572 -5.18 -37.46 31.21
N PRO A 573 -3.93 -37.53 31.68
CA PRO A 573 -3.61 -38.10 32.98
C PRO A 573 -4.22 -37.33 34.15
N ILE A 574 -4.30 -37.96 35.31
CA ILE A 574 -4.77 -37.33 36.56
C ILE A 574 -3.86 -36.14 36.91
N GLY A 575 -4.44 -34.96 37.15
CA GLY A 575 -3.69 -33.72 37.39
C GLY A 575 -4.51 -32.44 37.24
N GLU A 576 -3.84 -31.30 37.41
CA GLU A 576 -4.41 -29.96 37.29
C GLU A 576 -3.96 -29.31 35.98
N TYR A 577 -4.90 -28.71 35.24
CA TYR A 577 -4.68 -28.22 33.89
C TYR A 577 -5.30 -26.83 33.69
N SER A 578 -4.65 -26.02 32.87
CA SER A 578 -5.20 -24.80 32.27
C SER A 578 -5.52 -25.10 30.81
N ILE A 579 -6.69 -24.69 30.35
CA ILE A 579 -7.12 -24.76 28.96
C ILE A 579 -7.21 -23.35 28.38
N GLU A 580 -6.65 -23.17 27.19
CA GLU A 580 -6.81 -21.99 26.34
C GLU A 580 -7.52 -22.43 25.05
N LEU A 581 -8.66 -21.81 24.76
CA LEU A 581 -9.41 -22.01 23.52
C LEU A 581 -9.25 -20.78 22.63
N ARG A 582 -8.85 -20.99 21.38
CA ARG A 582 -8.61 -19.93 20.40
C ARG A 582 -9.23 -20.29 19.06
N ILE A 583 -10.03 -19.36 18.53
CA ILE A 583 -10.58 -19.43 17.19
C ILE A 583 -10.93 -18.03 16.71
N ASP A 584 -10.79 -17.78 15.41
CA ASP A 584 -11.28 -16.57 14.76
C ASP A 584 -12.75 -16.31 15.13
N ASP A 585 -13.14 -15.02 15.26
CA ASP A 585 -14.51 -14.59 15.58
C ASP A 585 -14.97 -14.78 17.04
N TYR A 586 -14.13 -15.33 17.93
CA TYR A 586 -14.45 -15.54 19.35
C TYR A 586 -13.36 -15.04 20.29
N ALA A 587 -13.77 -14.58 21.48
CA ALA A 587 -12.83 -14.18 22.53
C ALA A 587 -12.05 -15.41 23.03
N VAL A 588 -10.75 -15.24 23.26
CA VAL A 588 -9.90 -16.28 23.86
C VAL A 588 -10.46 -16.66 25.22
N LEU A 589 -10.72 -17.95 25.43
CA LEU A 589 -11.21 -18.47 26.69
C LEU A 589 -10.08 -19.19 27.43
N ASN A 590 -9.77 -18.70 28.64
CA ASN A 590 -8.80 -19.33 29.53
C ASN A 590 -9.49 -19.80 30.81
N GLN A 591 -9.41 -21.10 31.11
CA GLN A 591 -10.01 -21.70 32.31
C GLN A 591 -9.12 -22.81 32.89
N ASN A 592 -9.33 -23.16 34.15
CA ASN A 592 -8.65 -24.28 34.80
C ASN A 592 -9.62 -25.45 35.00
N PHE A 593 -9.12 -26.68 34.88
CA PHE A 593 -9.87 -27.90 35.18
C PHE A 593 -8.96 -28.97 35.81
N SER A 594 -9.57 -29.85 36.61
CA SER A 594 -8.91 -30.93 37.34
C SER A 594 -9.37 -32.29 36.83
N VAL A 595 -8.44 -33.21 36.58
CA VAL A 595 -8.72 -34.62 36.29
C VAL A 595 -8.43 -35.42 37.56
N ASN A 596 -9.49 -35.85 38.27
CA ASN A 596 -9.36 -36.42 39.62
C ASN A 596 -9.34 -37.96 39.65
N SER A 597 -9.70 -38.62 38.55
CA SER A 597 -9.73 -40.08 38.43
C SER A 597 -9.63 -40.49 36.96
N ALA A 598 -9.39 -41.77 36.68
CA ALA A 598 -9.37 -42.33 35.32
C ALA A 598 -10.76 -42.53 34.69
N MET A 599 -11.83 -42.03 35.32
CA MET A 599 -13.17 -42.06 34.73
C MET A 599 -13.29 -41.04 33.59
N PRO A 600 -14.06 -41.33 32.53
CA PRO A 600 -14.32 -40.37 31.46
C PRO A 600 -14.92 -39.07 31.99
N LEU A 601 -14.45 -37.93 31.47
CA LEU A 601 -14.88 -36.60 31.88
C LEU A 601 -15.39 -35.82 30.68
N ASN A 602 -16.56 -35.18 30.80
CA ASN A 602 -17.12 -34.32 29.76
C ASN A 602 -17.04 -32.87 30.22
N LEU A 603 -16.38 -32.02 29.43
CA LEU A 603 -16.23 -30.59 29.67
C LEU A 603 -16.88 -29.80 28.54
N GLU A 604 -17.77 -28.90 28.88
CA GLU A 604 -18.45 -28.02 27.93
C GLU A 604 -17.97 -26.58 28.09
N TYR A 605 -17.53 -25.99 26.99
CA TYR A 605 -17.05 -24.62 26.93
C TYR A 605 -17.87 -23.81 25.93
N LYS A 606 -18.36 -22.64 26.39
CA LYS A 606 -19.15 -21.73 25.56
C LYS A 606 -18.31 -20.51 25.19
N LEU A 607 -17.97 -20.39 23.91
CA LEU A 607 -17.19 -19.27 23.40
C LEU A 607 -18.10 -18.07 23.15
N GLN A 608 -17.71 -16.93 23.68
CA GLN A 608 -18.35 -15.66 23.40
C GLN A 608 -17.83 -15.14 22.06
N ARG A 609 -18.72 -14.85 21.12
CA ARG A 609 -18.33 -14.09 19.93
C ARG A 609 -17.77 -12.75 20.39
N GLU A 610 -16.54 -12.48 19.98
CA GLU A 610 -16.01 -11.14 20.07
C GLU A 610 -16.57 -10.37 18.87
N GLU A 611 -16.90 -9.09 19.04
CA GLU A 611 -17.17 -8.24 17.89
C GLU A 611 -15.86 -8.06 17.16
N VAL A 612 -15.52 -9.00 16.28
CA VAL A 612 -14.23 -8.94 15.62
C VAL A 612 -14.29 -7.82 14.60
N LYS A 613 -13.74 -6.68 15.01
CA LYS A 613 -13.44 -5.54 14.15
C LYS A 613 -12.24 -5.92 13.29
N PHE A 614 -12.46 -6.82 12.33
CA PHE A 614 -11.52 -7.06 11.24
C PHE A 614 -11.53 -5.85 10.30
N LYS A 615 -10.92 -4.75 10.74
CA LYS A 615 -10.74 -3.55 9.92
C LYS A 615 -9.41 -3.66 9.18
N SER A 616 -9.33 -4.56 8.22
CA SER A 616 -8.24 -4.49 7.24
C SER A 616 -8.70 -3.67 6.05
N PHE A 617 -7.79 -2.83 5.59
CA PHE A 617 -8.03 -1.84 4.56
C PHE A 617 -7.23 -2.23 3.34
N PHE A 618 -7.91 -2.24 2.20
CA PHE A 618 -7.35 -2.67 0.93
C PHE A 618 -7.21 -1.45 0.02
N LEU A 619 -5.98 -1.14 -0.38
CA LEU A 619 -5.71 -0.13 -1.41
C LEU A 619 -5.86 -0.77 -2.78
N ILE A 620 -6.96 -0.43 -3.45
CA ILE A 620 -7.31 -0.98 -4.76
C ILE A 620 -6.90 -0.05 -5.90
N GLY A 621 -6.59 1.22 -5.60
CA GLY A 621 -6.25 2.23 -6.58
C GLY A 621 -5.83 3.56 -5.95
N MET A 622 -5.29 4.43 -6.79
CA MET A 622 -4.80 5.76 -6.43
C MET A 622 -5.31 6.76 -7.46
N ILE A 623 -5.82 7.90 -6.99
CA ILE A 623 -5.95 9.08 -7.84
C ILE A 623 -4.62 9.81 -7.80
N CYS A 624 -3.94 9.84 -8.94
CA CYS A 624 -2.76 10.64 -9.17
C CYS A 624 -3.15 11.99 -9.77
N GLU A 625 -2.33 13.01 -9.60
CA GLU A 625 -2.49 14.28 -10.30
C GLU A 625 -1.43 14.39 -11.38
N ARG A 626 -1.87 14.62 -12.63
CA ARG A 626 -0.99 14.88 -13.77
C ARG A 626 -0.27 16.21 -13.56
N MET A 627 1.05 16.21 -13.75
CA MET A 627 1.80 17.46 -13.78
C MET A 627 1.54 18.17 -15.11
N PRO A 628 1.20 19.48 -15.11
CA PRO A 628 1.10 20.27 -16.33
C PRO A 628 2.40 20.26 -17.13
N GLN A 629 2.33 20.70 -18.39
CA GLN A 629 3.53 20.92 -19.19
C GLN A 629 4.41 21.95 -18.48
N ILE A 630 5.63 21.54 -18.15
CA ILE A 630 6.61 22.45 -17.55
C ILE A 630 7.31 23.20 -18.69
N PRO A 631 7.45 24.54 -18.60
CA PRO A 631 8.21 25.30 -19.58
C PRO A 631 9.61 24.69 -19.76
N VAL A 632 9.95 24.33 -20.99
CA VAL A 632 11.28 23.88 -21.37
C VAL A 632 11.83 24.92 -22.34
N ASN A 633 13.12 25.25 -22.24
CA ASN A 633 13.77 26.12 -23.23
C ASN A 633 13.49 25.58 -24.65
N GLN A 634 13.00 26.46 -25.52
CA GLN A 634 13.07 26.25 -26.97
C GLN A 634 14.49 26.55 -27.46
#